data_AF-A0A529X0X7-F1
#
_entry.id   AF-A0A529X0X7-F1
#
_cell.length_a   1.000
_cell.length_b   1.000
_cell.length_c   1.000
_cell.angle_alpha   90.00
_cell.angle_beta   90.00
_cell.angle_gamma   90.00
#
_symmetry.space_group_name_H-M   'P 1'
#
loop_
_entity.id
_entity.type
_entity.pdbx_description
1 polymer ?
#
loop_
_entity_poly.entity_id
_entity_poly.type
_entity_poly.pdbx_seq_one_letter_code
_entity_poly.pdbx_strand_id
1 'polypeptide(L)'
;MEDCNRLARAEAARGGRCRQMLIQRRGAMRGEAEDFVARLLRRRPELKQEVAAKLGRAEGVEGANGAGPVDARALETIVSEQRPVFFAGADGRGRPTIDLADATIRGAEASFLKEELQRRQAVVAPLLSRIGRIDVEGMAGTPFVGTGWIIDDGIVVTNRHVAEIIARRSASGYSFRMGAAGQPISLSFATGHLKGEAAPGISIPVASVLYIEPEQSAVDIAFLKLSVVSSVGTISALPIRVGSIAEAAPLCVVGYPARASSRVIPDQALMQELYRGVYDVKRVAPGFVARQEQELIVHDCTTLGGNSGSALVVMQTGEVAGLHFAGIYLRENQAVPASLLRDYRERRRWTRPPVIETSLPAPAVSAPAEATTITITITVRGGAASVAVGGEGKARSVDAVESAAAAFLRIGPRALLAARLGYGEDEGGPPLIVAAVPQSRLHEAPGWPASFEGIPVRYEAATLSEQIEARADVEAAGDISYDDDARRKPEFSLDPITEEMSVRAHLSPEYGFEELQAFFVAATGPLDSAMYEIQGVKMAQMLAEALARGVEIELTADRKSEPPQPGKEAGDDPLTAEVSTQFEQWKDDFQFRYQIVPLGRRGLVASAYHIKVTVDKGGRFWLSSGNWKNGSSQPLVDEAMRQRATETDLPGNRDWHIIADSATLAERFRNHIRQDFKRSGELAHREAPELEPMVLVPALVEAVEERKPPSRVLAPLDVSGLIKAQPLLTPDRDGRAYTEPMLALIKSARHSLLFQIPYIGMRPDPSVHRGNIDELIDALVEKLKTLEDARLLLRVGNDGFSDNRHVSWYLRSRGVDTSRVKQLADHHTKGMVVDGQRVMIGSHNWSSQGVSVNRDASIIFNEPRLAGYFGEAFEVDWDRAGGVKEKRFVREMPELVLRADEAVAIPAGFALKPLSEVLSEVDD
;
A
#
# COMPACT_ATOMS: atom_id res chain seq x y z
N MET A 1 55.46 27.85 -20.48
CA MET A 1 55.38 26.66 -21.38
C MET A 1 55.11 25.37 -20.60
N GLU A 2 55.71 25.17 -19.42
CA GLU A 2 55.41 23.98 -18.60
C GLU A 2 53.99 23.96 -18.00
N ASP A 3 53.41 25.12 -17.66
CA ASP A 3 52.01 25.18 -17.17
C ASP A 3 50.96 24.95 -18.27
N CYS A 4 51.20 25.40 -19.51
CA CYS A 4 50.35 25.04 -20.65
C CYS A 4 50.43 23.53 -20.97
N ASN A 5 51.60 22.90 -20.80
CA ASN A 5 51.76 21.46 -21.02
C ASN A 5 51.13 20.61 -19.90
N ARG A 6 50.98 21.14 -18.67
CA ARG A 6 50.21 20.49 -17.60
C ARG A 6 48.70 20.59 -17.83
N LEU A 7 48.20 21.75 -18.26
CA LEU A 7 46.79 21.95 -18.61
C LEU A 7 46.37 21.08 -19.82
N ALA A 8 47.20 21.00 -20.86
CA ALA A 8 46.93 20.15 -22.02
C ALA A 8 46.96 18.63 -21.69
N ARG A 9 47.80 18.20 -20.74
CA ARG A 9 47.82 16.80 -20.26
C ARG A 9 46.64 16.48 -19.34
N ALA A 10 46.16 17.44 -18.57
CA ALA A 10 44.95 17.30 -17.75
C ALA A 10 43.67 17.27 -18.61
N GLU A 11 43.61 18.04 -19.70
CA GLU A 11 42.51 18.00 -20.68
C GLU A 11 42.53 16.73 -21.54
N ALA A 12 43.70 16.22 -21.93
CA ALA A 12 43.83 14.93 -22.63
C ALA A 12 43.42 13.73 -21.75
N ALA A 13 43.69 13.78 -20.44
CA ALA A 13 43.27 12.76 -19.47
C ALA A 13 41.77 12.84 -19.09
N ARG A 14 41.14 14.02 -19.24
CA ARG A 14 39.67 14.22 -19.16
C ARG A 14 38.97 13.75 -20.44
N GLY A 15 39.55 14.00 -21.61
CA GLY A 15 39.03 13.54 -22.91
C GLY A 15 39.16 12.02 -23.14
N GLY A 16 40.22 11.38 -22.61
CA GLY A 16 40.43 9.93 -22.70
C GLY A 16 39.44 9.10 -21.85
N ARG A 17 39.10 9.57 -20.65
CA ARG A 17 38.14 8.90 -19.76
C ARG A 17 36.68 9.06 -20.20
N CYS A 18 36.34 10.21 -20.79
CA CYS A 18 35.03 10.44 -21.41
C CYS A 18 34.80 9.54 -22.63
N ARG A 19 35.87 9.24 -23.42
CA ARG A 19 35.82 8.29 -24.53
C ARG A 19 35.69 6.82 -24.09
N GLN A 20 36.27 6.44 -22.96
CA GLN A 20 36.17 5.08 -22.43
C GLN A 20 34.77 4.77 -21.86
N MET A 21 34.13 5.76 -21.20
CA MET A 21 32.72 5.70 -20.79
C MET A 21 31.75 5.63 -21.99
N LEU A 22 32.05 6.35 -23.08
CA LEU A 22 31.28 6.29 -24.33
C LEU A 22 31.45 4.96 -25.10
N ILE A 23 32.60 4.27 -24.93
CA ILE A 23 32.84 2.94 -25.50
C ILE A 23 32.17 1.84 -24.66
N GLN A 24 32.08 1.98 -23.33
CA GLN A 24 31.31 1.07 -22.48
C GLN A 24 29.79 1.25 -22.64
N ARG A 25 29.29 2.47 -22.86
CA ARG A 25 27.89 2.72 -23.30
C ARG A 25 27.56 2.09 -24.66
N ARG A 26 28.55 1.92 -25.56
CA ARG A 26 28.39 1.23 -26.87
C ARG A 26 28.39 -0.30 -26.79
N GLY A 27 28.90 -0.90 -25.70
CA GLY A 27 28.93 -2.35 -25.51
C GLY A 27 27.62 -2.93 -24.96
N ALA A 28 26.97 -2.22 -24.03
CA ALA A 28 25.76 -2.71 -23.37
C ALA A 28 24.48 -2.53 -24.22
N MET A 29 24.32 -1.41 -24.94
CA MET A 29 23.20 -1.20 -25.87
C MET A 29 23.24 -2.11 -27.10
N ARG A 30 24.40 -2.70 -27.39
CA ARG A 30 24.54 -3.71 -28.45
C ARG A 30 23.87 -5.02 -28.05
N GLY A 31 23.93 -5.40 -26.76
CA GLY A 31 23.41 -6.67 -26.25
C GLY A 31 21.89 -6.81 -26.36
N GLU A 32 21.10 -5.78 -26.04
CA GLU A 32 19.64 -5.88 -26.07
C GLU A 32 19.02 -5.71 -27.46
N ALA A 33 19.60 -4.85 -28.30
CA ALA A 33 19.23 -4.77 -29.71
C ALA A 33 19.67 -6.03 -30.47
N GLU A 34 20.83 -6.61 -30.14
CA GLU A 34 21.25 -7.91 -30.68
C GLU A 34 20.38 -9.05 -30.15
N ASP A 35 19.89 -9.00 -28.90
CA ASP A 35 19.00 -10.04 -28.35
C ASP A 35 17.56 -9.91 -28.87
N PHE A 36 17.05 -8.68 -29.07
CA PHE A 36 15.80 -8.43 -29.79
C PHE A 36 15.89 -8.86 -31.25
N VAL A 37 16.95 -8.47 -31.97
CA VAL A 37 17.17 -8.89 -33.36
C VAL A 37 17.42 -10.40 -33.44
N ALA A 38 18.10 -11.01 -32.46
CA ALA A 38 18.29 -12.46 -32.39
C ALA A 38 16.97 -13.19 -32.10
N ARG A 39 16.11 -12.69 -31.20
CA ARG A 39 14.78 -13.25 -30.95
C ARG A 39 13.86 -13.06 -32.16
N LEU A 40 13.88 -11.89 -32.80
CA LEU A 40 13.11 -11.60 -34.02
C LEU A 40 13.56 -12.46 -35.21
N LEU A 41 14.86 -12.63 -35.42
CA LEU A 41 15.41 -13.47 -36.49
C LEU A 41 15.33 -14.98 -36.19
N ARG A 42 15.28 -15.37 -34.91
CA ARG A 42 14.98 -16.75 -34.48
C ARG A 42 13.49 -17.07 -34.69
N ARG A 43 12.60 -16.08 -34.53
CA ARG A 43 11.15 -16.18 -34.78
C ARG A 43 10.79 -16.08 -36.27
N ARG A 44 11.49 -15.24 -37.06
CA ARG A 44 11.25 -14.96 -38.49
C ARG A 44 12.55 -14.86 -39.30
N PRO A 45 13.18 -15.99 -39.65
CA PRO A 45 14.47 -16.00 -40.35
C PRO A 45 14.44 -15.34 -41.75
N GLU A 46 13.27 -15.23 -42.38
CA GLU A 46 13.04 -14.59 -43.68
C GLU A 46 13.21 -13.07 -43.68
N LEU A 47 13.12 -12.40 -42.52
CA LEU A 47 13.29 -10.94 -42.39
C LEU A 47 14.76 -10.49 -42.44
N LYS A 48 15.71 -11.41 -42.53
CA LYS A 48 17.15 -11.16 -42.39
C LYS A 48 17.67 -10.11 -43.38
N GLN A 49 17.17 -10.08 -44.62
CA GLN A 49 17.60 -9.12 -45.64
C GLN A 49 16.99 -7.72 -45.43
N GLU A 50 15.75 -7.64 -44.93
CA GLU A 50 15.05 -6.38 -44.70
C GLU A 50 15.56 -5.66 -43.42
N VAL A 51 15.89 -6.44 -42.39
CA VAL A 51 16.53 -5.96 -41.15
C VAL A 51 17.94 -5.42 -41.43
N ALA A 52 18.71 -6.10 -42.29
CA ALA A 52 20.05 -5.65 -42.70
C ALA A 52 20.01 -4.33 -43.50
N ALA A 53 18.99 -4.11 -44.32
CA ALA A 53 18.83 -2.87 -45.09
C ALA A 53 18.43 -1.66 -44.24
N LYS A 54 17.67 -1.87 -43.15
CA LYS A 54 17.22 -0.82 -42.23
C LYS A 54 18.31 -0.42 -41.20
N LEU A 55 19.18 -1.35 -40.81
CA LEU A 55 20.32 -1.10 -39.90
C LEU A 55 21.39 -0.16 -40.48
N GLY A 56 21.42 0.03 -41.80
CA GLY A 56 22.37 0.95 -42.47
C GLY A 56 21.97 2.43 -42.46
N ARG A 57 20.83 2.83 -41.87
CA ARG A 57 20.27 4.20 -42.00
C ARG A 57 19.83 4.89 -40.70
N ALA A 58 20.07 4.35 -39.52
CA ALA A 58 19.57 4.93 -38.26
C ALA A 58 20.72 5.35 -37.30
N GLU A 59 21.24 6.56 -37.49
CA GLU A 59 21.79 7.37 -36.38
C GLU A 59 20.64 8.26 -35.87
N GLY A 60 20.19 8.03 -34.64
CA GLY A 60 19.27 8.94 -33.95
C GLY A 60 18.16 8.25 -33.15
N VAL A 61 18.09 8.62 -31.87
CA VAL A 61 16.98 8.47 -30.90
C VAL A 61 16.96 7.22 -30.01
N GLU A 62 16.78 7.55 -28.72
CA GLU A 62 16.83 6.84 -27.43
C GLU A 62 15.69 5.84 -27.17
N GLY A 63 15.88 4.96 -26.15
CA GLY A 63 14.83 4.72 -25.16
C GLY A 63 14.63 3.28 -24.65
N ALA A 64 14.93 3.10 -23.36
CA ALA A 64 14.33 2.19 -22.35
C ALA A 64 14.58 0.66 -22.40
N ASN A 65 15.17 0.15 -21.31
CA ASN A 65 14.90 -1.19 -20.74
C ASN A 65 15.57 -1.36 -19.38
N GLY A 66 14.92 -2.11 -18.50
CA GLY A 66 15.49 -2.61 -17.24
C GLY A 66 14.42 -2.82 -16.17
N ALA A 67 13.94 -4.06 -16.01
CA ALA A 67 12.95 -4.49 -15.03
C ALA A 67 13.59 -5.45 -14.02
N GLY A 68 13.44 -5.12 -12.73
CA GLY A 68 13.86 -5.91 -11.56
C GLY A 68 12.65 -6.35 -10.73
N PRO A 69 12.88 -7.12 -9.65
CA PRO A 69 11.91 -8.10 -9.16
C PRO A 69 10.76 -7.46 -8.35
N VAL A 70 9.54 -7.64 -8.84
CA VAL A 70 8.29 -7.19 -8.24
C VAL A 70 7.70 -8.29 -7.36
N ASP A 71 7.22 -7.89 -6.19
CA ASP A 71 6.56 -8.71 -5.18
C ASP A 71 5.44 -9.57 -5.80
N ALA A 72 5.63 -10.88 -5.76
CA ALA A 72 4.90 -11.82 -6.58
C ALA A 72 3.64 -12.29 -5.87
N ARG A 73 2.52 -11.58 -6.07
CA ARG A 73 1.16 -12.14 -6.27
C ARG A 73 0.12 -11.02 -6.45
N ALA A 74 -0.56 -11.04 -7.59
CA ALA A 74 -1.73 -10.24 -8.01
C ALA A 74 -1.53 -8.89 -8.72
N LEU A 75 -0.58 -8.77 -9.67
CA LEU A 75 -0.53 -7.62 -10.60
C LEU A 75 -0.75 -8.07 -12.06
N GLU A 76 -1.97 -7.97 -12.59
CA GLU A 76 -2.23 -8.16 -14.03
C GLU A 76 -1.70 -6.97 -14.83
N THR A 77 -1.15 -7.19 -16.04
CA THR A 77 -0.23 -6.18 -16.58
C THR A 77 0.05 -6.16 -18.09
N ILE A 78 0.64 -5.04 -18.56
CA ILE A 78 1.18 -4.87 -19.91
C ILE A 78 2.63 -5.34 -19.92
N VAL A 79 2.92 -6.44 -20.64
CA VAL A 79 4.27 -7.01 -20.74
C VAL A 79 5.09 -6.37 -21.87
N SER A 80 4.44 -5.92 -22.95
CA SER A 80 5.11 -5.25 -24.07
C SER A 80 4.15 -4.33 -24.83
N GLU A 81 4.66 -3.17 -25.25
CA GLU A 81 3.92 -2.23 -26.10
C GLU A 81 3.53 -2.80 -27.48
N GLN A 82 4.17 -3.88 -27.94
CA GLN A 82 3.86 -4.55 -29.23
C GLN A 82 2.85 -5.69 -29.08
N ARG A 83 2.10 -5.74 -27.97
CA ARG A 83 1.08 -6.76 -27.72
C ARG A 83 -0.31 -6.13 -27.90
N PRO A 84 -0.91 -6.29 -29.09
CA PRO A 84 -2.15 -5.60 -29.42
C PRO A 84 -3.33 -6.19 -28.64
N VAL A 85 -4.37 -5.40 -28.46
CA VAL A 85 -5.61 -5.81 -27.80
C VAL A 85 -6.78 -5.57 -28.74
N PHE A 86 -7.58 -6.60 -29.00
CA PHE A 86 -8.72 -6.54 -29.91
C PHE A 86 -10.04 -6.61 -29.15
N PHE A 87 -11.07 -5.93 -29.66
CA PHE A 87 -12.43 -6.06 -29.13
C PHE A 87 -13.06 -7.38 -29.58
N ALA A 88 -13.73 -8.07 -28.67
CA ALA A 88 -14.70 -9.09 -29.06
C ALA A 88 -16.00 -8.40 -29.52
N GLY A 89 -16.64 -8.97 -30.53
CA GLY A 89 -17.89 -8.48 -31.09
C GLY A 89 -18.87 -9.60 -31.40
N ALA A 90 -19.99 -9.23 -32.02
CA ALA A 90 -20.94 -10.16 -32.60
C ALA A 90 -21.41 -9.65 -33.97
N ASP A 91 -21.68 -10.56 -34.91
CA ASP A 91 -22.31 -10.21 -36.19
C ASP A 91 -23.82 -9.93 -36.01
N GLY A 92 -24.49 -9.49 -37.08
CA GLY A 92 -25.94 -9.21 -37.06
C GLY A 92 -26.83 -10.44 -36.80
N ARG A 93 -26.25 -11.63 -36.64
CA ARG A 93 -26.93 -12.88 -36.24
C ARG A 93 -26.51 -13.33 -34.83
N GLY A 94 -25.79 -12.50 -34.08
CA GLY A 94 -25.30 -12.80 -32.74
C GLY A 94 -24.12 -13.77 -32.68
N ARG A 95 -23.46 -14.07 -33.81
CA ARG A 95 -22.28 -14.97 -33.82
C ARG A 95 -21.06 -14.19 -33.38
N PRO A 96 -20.20 -14.74 -32.50
CA PRO A 96 -19.04 -14.02 -31.99
C PRO A 96 -18.04 -13.69 -33.11
N THR A 97 -17.51 -12.47 -33.07
CA THR A 97 -16.50 -11.93 -33.99
C THR A 97 -15.36 -11.28 -33.21
N ILE A 98 -14.28 -10.92 -33.90
CA ILE A 98 -13.14 -10.18 -33.35
C ILE A 98 -12.95 -8.97 -34.24
N ASP A 99 -12.94 -7.77 -33.66
CA ASP A 99 -12.68 -6.54 -34.39
C ASP A 99 -11.18 -6.35 -34.56
N LEU A 100 -10.69 -6.62 -35.78
CA LEU A 100 -9.28 -6.48 -36.15
C LEU A 100 -8.96 -5.07 -36.70
N ALA A 101 -9.98 -4.23 -36.93
CA ALA A 101 -9.82 -2.89 -37.48
C ALA A 101 -9.57 -1.86 -36.39
N ASP A 102 -10.30 -1.93 -35.27
CA ASP A 102 -10.18 -1.00 -34.14
C ASP A 102 -9.21 -1.52 -33.06
N ALA A 103 -7.93 -1.60 -33.42
CA ALA A 103 -6.86 -1.98 -32.52
C ALA A 103 -5.59 -1.16 -32.80
N THR A 104 -4.86 -0.85 -31.73
CA THR A 104 -3.55 -0.21 -31.81
C THR A 104 -2.49 -1.24 -32.19
N ILE A 105 -1.76 -0.99 -33.28
CA ILE A 105 -0.71 -1.89 -33.81
C ILE A 105 0.63 -1.17 -33.76
N ARG A 106 1.45 -1.50 -32.75
CA ARG A 106 2.80 -0.96 -32.57
C ARG A 106 3.83 -2.01 -32.99
N GLY A 107 4.60 -1.71 -34.02
CA GLY A 107 5.72 -2.55 -34.46
C GLY A 107 5.35 -3.82 -35.23
N ALA A 108 6.39 -4.59 -35.56
CA ALA A 108 6.29 -5.75 -36.44
C ALA A 108 5.65 -6.97 -35.75
N GLU A 109 5.86 -7.14 -34.44
CA GLU A 109 5.26 -8.25 -33.69
C GLU A 109 3.75 -8.09 -33.55
N ALA A 110 3.27 -6.87 -33.26
CA ALA A 110 1.82 -6.59 -33.22
C ALA A 110 1.16 -6.85 -34.57
N SER A 111 1.85 -6.47 -35.67
CA SER A 111 1.37 -6.73 -37.04
C SER A 111 1.27 -8.23 -37.31
N PHE A 112 2.30 -9.01 -36.92
CA PHE A 112 2.29 -10.47 -37.06
C PHE A 112 1.18 -11.12 -36.23
N LEU A 113 1.01 -10.72 -34.96
CA LEU A 113 -0.03 -11.25 -34.08
C LEU A 113 -1.44 -10.94 -34.60
N LYS A 114 -1.63 -9.75 -35.18
CA LYS A 114 -2.88 -9.39 -35.89
C LYS A 114 -3.13 -10.30 -37.07
N GLU A 115 -2.13 -10.51 -37.93
CA GLU A 115 -2.26 -11.39 -39.10
C GLU A 115 -2.51 -12.86 -38.71
N GLU A 116 -1.85 -13.35 -37.67
CA GLU A 116 -2.08 -14.71 -37.19
C GLU A 116 -3.48 -14.85 -36.60
N LEU A 117 -3.92 -13.89 -35.77
CA LEU A 117 -5.27 -13.88 -35.25
C LEU A 117 -6.32 -13.79 -36.38
N GLN A 118 -6.05 -13.03 -37.44
CA GLN A 118 -6.90 -12.95 -38.63
C GLN A 118 -6.99 -14.31 -39.35
N ARG A 119 -5.86 -14.97 -39.59
CA ARG A 119 -5.83 -16.33 -40.20
C ARG A 119 -6.57 -17.36 -39.36
N ARG A 120 -6.56 -17.19 -38.03
CA ARG A 120 -7.14 -18.12 -37.06
C ARG A 120 -8.48 -17.67 -36.48
N GLN A 121 -9.08 -16.58 -37.00
CA GLN A 121 -10.29 -16.00 -36.42
C GLN A 121 -11.46 -17.00 -36.40
N ALA A 122 -11.58 -17.84 -37.43
CA ALA A 122 -12.59 -18.89 -37.51
C ALA A 122 -12.45 -19.98 -36.42
N VAL A 123 -11.25 -20.12 -35.83
CA VAL A 123 -10.96 -21.04 -34.73
C VAL A 123 -11.22 -20.37 -33.38
N VAL A 124 -10.75 -19.12 -33.21
CA VAL A 124 -10.81 -18.41 -31.92
C VAL A 124 -12.18 -17.81 -31.62
N ALA A 125 -12.82 -17.16 -32.60
CA ALA A 125 -14.06 -16.41 -32.38
C ALA A 125 -15.21 -17.26 -31.80
N PRO A 126 -15.45 -18.52 -32.24
CA PRO A 126 -16.49 -19.36 -31.64
C PRO A 126 -16.28 -19.67 -30.15
N LEU A 127 -15.05 -19.54 -29.62
CA LEU A 127 -14.72 -19.80 -28.21
C LEU A 127 -15.22 -18.67 -27.30
N LEU A 128 -15.37 -17.44 -27.83
CA LEU A 128 -15.77 -16.26 -27.05
C LEU A 128 -17.13 -16.45 -26.35
N SER A 129 -18.03 -17.25 -26.93
CA SER A 129 -19.34 -17.57 -26.36
C SER A 129 -19.28 -18.47 -25.11
N ARG A 130 -18.11 -19.03 -24.78
CA ARG A 130 -17.87 -19.95 -23.65
C ARG A 130 -16.98 -19.36 -22.56
N ILE A 131 -16.59 -18.09 -22.73
CA ILE A 131 -15.72 -17.33 -21.82
C ILE A 131 -16.53 -16.14 -21.33
N GLY A 132 -16.63 -15.96 -20.01
CA GLY A 132 -17.58 -15.05 -19.39
C GLY A 132 -17.01 -14.29 -18.20
N ARG A 133 -17.61 -13.15 -17.92
CA ARG A 133 -17.34 -12.30 -16.77
C ARG A 133 -18.14 -12.84 -15.60
N ILE A 134 -17.55 -12.85 -14.41
CA ILE A 134 -18.23 -13.23 -13.18
C ILE A 134 -18.78 -11.94 -12.58
N ASP A 135 -19.99 -11.58 -13.01
CA ASP A 135 -20.71 -10.39 -12.55
C ASP A 135 -21.21 -10.60 -11.13
N VAL A 136 -21.19 -9.52 -10.35
CA VAL A 136 -21.61 -9.52 -8.94
C VAL A 136 -22.60 -8.39 -8.69
N GLU A 137 -23.76 -8.73 -8.14
CA GLU A 137 -24.75 -7.79 -7.66
C GLU A 137 -24.77 -7.77 -6.13
N GLY A 138 -24.91 -6.57 -5.56
CA GLY A 138 -24.88 -6.35 -4.11
C GLY A 138 -23.49 -6.11 -3.53
N MET A 139 -22.43 -6.06 -4.34
CA MET A 139 -21.08 -5.64 -3.91
C MET A 139 -20.87 -4.16 -4.26
N ALA A 140 -20.45 -3.35 -3.28
CA ALA A 140 -20.28 -1.91 -3.48
C ALA A 140 -19.06 -1.62 -4.38
N GLY A 141 -19.26 -0.88 -5.48
CA GLY A 141 -18.17 -0.40 -6.34
C GLY A 141 -17.53 -1.44 -7.27
N THR A 142 -17.98 -2.70 -7.24
CA THR A 142 -17.36 -3.80 -8.00
C THR A 142 -18.42 -4.55 -8.81
N PRO A 143 -18.60 -4.21 -10.11
CA PRO A 143 -19.64 -4.84 -10.94
C PRO A 143 -19.30 -6.28 -11.35
N PHE A 144 -18.03 -6.68 -11.25
CA PHE A 144 -17.55 -8.04 -11.50
C PHE A 144 -16.23 -8.31 -10.78
N VAL A 145 -15.90 -9.58 -10.56
CA VAL A 145 -14.71 -9.99 -9.77
C VAL A 145 -13.62 -10.70 -10.58
N GLY A 146 -13.92 -11.06 -11.83
CA GLY A 146 -12.94 -11.72 -12.70
C GLY A 146 -13.58 -12.37 -13.91
N THR A 147 -12.79 -13.21 -14.56
CA THR A 147 -13.15 -13.99 -15.74
C THR A 147 -13.28 -15.48 -15.37
N GLY A 148 -14.13 -16.20 -16.10
CA GLY A 148 -14.17 -17.65 -16.07
C GLY A 148 -14.54 -18.24 -17.43
N TRP A 149 -14.50 -19.56 -17.54
CA TRP A 149 -14.91 -20.25 -18.76
C TRP A 149 -15.44 -21.67 -18.49
N ILE A 150 -16.23 -22.19 -19.43
CA ILE A 150 -16.90 -23.49 -19.27
C ILE A 150 -15.88 -24.63 -19.42
N ILE A 151 -15.59 -25.30 -18.31
CA ILE A 151 -14.64 -26.43 -18.26
C ILE A 151 -15.34 -27.79 -18.36
N ASP A 152 -16.57 -27.89 -17.90
CA ASP A 152 -17.43 -29.08 -17.98
C ASP A 152 -18.92 -28.66 -17.99
N ASP A 153 -19.84 -29.62 -18.16
CA ASP A 153 -21.27 -29.36 -18.25
C ASP A 153 -21.83 -28.58 -17.04
N GLY A 154 -22.19 -27.31 -17.27
CA GLY A 154 -22.67 -26.39 -16.23
C GLY A 154 -21.60 -25.96 -15.22
N ILE A 155 -20.32 -26.20 -15.48
CA ILE A 155 -19.20 -25.90 -14.58
C ILE A 155 -18.28 -24.86 -15.21
N VAL A 156 -18.06 -23.77 -14.48
CA VAL A 156 -17.10 -22.70 -14.80
C VAL A 156 -15.84 -22.90 -13.98
N VAL A 157 -14.68 -22.78 -14.60
CA VAL A 157 -13.40 -22.64 -13.91
C VAL A 157 -13.00 -21.17 -13.86
N THR A 158 -12.41 -20.77 -12.73
CA THR A 158 -11.80 -19.46 -12.48
C THR A 158 -10.65 -19.64 -11.48
N ASN A 159 -10.04 -18.56 -10.98
CA ASN A 159 -9.01 -18.64 -9.96
C ASN A 159 -9.57 -18.81 -8.55
N ARG A 160 -8.75 -19.35 -7.64
CA ARG A 160 -9.06 -19.45 -6.21
C ARG A 160 -9.30 -18.07 -5.62
N HIS A 161 -8.41 -17.11 -5.87
CA HIS A 161 -8.56 -15.75 -5.32
C HIS A 161 -9.83 -15.04 -5.83
N VAL A 162 -10.26 -15.29 -7.07
CA VAL A 162 -11.54 -14.77 -7.59
C VAL A 162 -12.72 -15.37 -6.82
N ALA A 163 -12.71 -16.68 -6.56
CA ALA A 163 -13.77 -17.35 -5.82
C ALA A 163 -13.79 -16.97 -4.32
N GLU A 164 -12.63 -16.69 -3.72
CA GLU A 164 -12.50 -16.25 -2.34
C GLU A 164 -13.12 -14.85 -2.11
N ILE A 165 -13.15 -13.98 -3.13
CA ILE A 165 -13.83 -12.68 -3.06
C ILE A 165 -15.35 -12.83 -2.91
N ILE A 166 -15.94 -13.90 -3.45
CA ILE A 166 -17.40 -14.07 -3.57
C ILE A 166 -17.98 -15.14 -2.63
N ALA A 167 -17.15 -16.04 -2.12
CA ALA A 167 -17.60 -17.14 -1.27
C ALA A 167 -16.70 -17.35 -0.05
N ARG A 168 -17.25 -18.04 0.94
CA ARG A 168 -16.53 -18.54 2.13
C ARG A 168 -16.88 -20.00 2.37
N ARG A 169 -15.95 -20.73 2.99
CA ARG A 169 -16.22 -22.09 3.45
C ARG A 169 -17.26 -22.08 4.57
N SER A 170 -18.13 -23.09 4.58
CA SER A 170 -19.21 -23.30 5.54
C SER A 170 -19.25 -24.77 5.95
N ALA A 171 -19.99 -25.11 7.00
CA ALA A 171 -20.11 -26.49 7.48
C ALA A 171 -20.64 -27.47 6.42
N SER A 172 -21.38 -26.98 5.42
CA SER A 172 -21.97 -27.77 4.33
C SER A 172 -21.29 -27.56 2.96
N GLY A 173 -20.11 -26.94 2.89
CA GLY A 173 -19.40 -26.65 1.64
C GLY A 173 -19.03 -25.18 1.52
N TYR A 174 -19.58 -24.45 0.54
CA TYR A 174 -19.34 -23.02 0.33
C TYR A 174 -20.65 -22.22 0.37
N SER A 175 -20.58 -21.02 0.94
CA SER A 175 -21.70 -20.06 0.97
C SER A 175 -21.25 -18.75 0.34
N PHE A 176 -22.13 -18.10 -0.43
CA PHE A 176 -21.85 -16.76 -0.95
C PHE A 176 -21.73 -15.75 0.18
N ARG A 177 -20.87 -14.76 -0.02
CA ARG A 177 -20.69 -13.67 0.94
C ARG A 177 -21.92 -12.75 0.96
N MET A 178 -22.08 -12.01 2.05
CA MET A 178 -23.16 -11.05 2.20
C MET A 178 -22.75 -9.73 1.52
N GLY A 179 -23.66 -9.17 0.72
CA GLY A 179 -23.54 -7.88 0.06
C GLY A 179 -23.94 -6.70 0.95
N ALA A 180 -24.09 -5.52 0.32
CA ALA A 180 -24.65 -4.33 0.93
C ALA A 180 -26.06 -4.62 1.49
N ALA A 181 -26.42 -3.99 2.62
CA ALA A 181 -27.71 -4.18 3.31
C ALA A 181 -28.01 -5.60 3.86
N GLY A 182 -27.02 -6.48 3.98
CA GLY A 182 -27.18 -7.77 4.68
C GLY A 182 -27.95 -8.82 3.87
N GLN A 183 -28.04 -8.67 2.55
CA GLN A 183 -28.52 -9.70 1.62
C GLN A 183 -27.32 -10.45 1.00
N PRO A 184 -27.42 -11.76 0.67
CA PRO A 184 -26.35 -12.45 -0.07
C PRO A 184 -26.06 -11.77 -1.41
N ILE A 185 -24.79 -11.72 -1.82
CA ILE A 185 -24.47 -11.28 -3.18
C ILE A 185 -25.09 -12.24 -4.20
N SER A 186 -25.52 -11.71 -5.33
CA SER A 186 -25.96 -12.51 -6.47
C SER A 186 -24.87 -12.52 -7.52
N LEU A 187 -24.68 -13.67 -8.16
CA LEU A 187 -23.59 -13.88 -9.09
C LEU A 187 -24.14 -14.38 -10.43
N SER A 188 -23.59 -13.87 -11.53
CA SER A 188 -23.89 -14.41 -12.86
C SER A 188 -22.65 -14.55 -13.72
N PHE A 189 -22.61 -15.64 -14.49
CA PHE A 189 -21.64 -15.84 -15.54
C PHE A 189 -22.18 -15.24 -16.85
N ALA A 190 -21.56 -14.14 -17.29
CA ALA A 190 -22.01 -13.36 -18.45
C ALA A 190 -21.01 -13.43 -19.61
N THR A 191 -21.42 -13.90 -20.78
CA THR A 191 -20.56 -13.96 -21.99
C THR A 191 -20.69 -12.71 -22.88
N GLY A 192 -21.45 -11.72 -22.42
CA GLY A 192 -21.66 -10.42 -23.08
C GLY A 192 -20.56 -9.40 -22.80
N HIS A 193 -20.97 -8.18 -22.46
CA HIS A 193 -20.11 -6.99 -22.28
C HIS A 193 -19.22 -6.74 -23.49
N LEU A 194 -19.84 -6.68 -24.68
CA LEU A 194 -19.17 -6.40 -25.95
C LEU A 194 -19.20 -4.89 -26.23
N LYS A 195 -18.19 -4.38 -26.94
CA LYS A 195 -18.17 -2.96 -27.35
C LYS A 195 -19.40 -2.64 -28.21
N GLY A 196 -20.21 -1.66 -27.78
CA GLY A 196 -21.36 -1.16 -28.54
C GLY A 196 -22.64 -1.99 -28.46
N GLU A 197 -22.72 -2.98 -27.55
CA GLU A 197 -23.93 -3.73 -27.12
C GLU A 197 -24.95 -4.14 -28.21
N ALA A 198 -24.50 -4.59 -29.39
CA ALA A 198 -25.41 -5.12 -30.42
C ALA A 198 -26.02 -6.50 -30.04
N ALA A 199 -25.44 -7.22 -29.08
CA ALA A 199 -25.93 -8.50 -28.57
C ALA A 199 -25.49 -8.72 -27.10
N PRO A 200 -26.40 -8.96 -26.15
CA PRO A 200 -26.09 -9.02 -24.71
C PRO A 200 -25.35 -10.29 -24.26
N GLY A 201 -25.10 -11.26 -25.16
CA GLY A 201 -24.57 -12.57 -24.80
C GLY A 201 -25.55 -13.38 -23.93
N ILE A 202 -25.05 -14.40 -23.24
CA ILE A 202 -25.81 -15.12 -22.21
C ILE A 202 -25.39 -14.64 -20.82
N SER A 203 -26.34 -14.57 -19.89
CA SER A 203 -26.07 -14.38 -18.46
C SER A 203 -26.78 -15.48 -17.70
N ILE A 204 -26.03 -16.30 -16.97
CA ILE A 204 -26.55 -17.44 -16.20
C ILE A 204 -26.19 -17.26 -14.72
N PRO A 205 -27.16 -17.32 -13.79
CA PRO A 205 -26.87 -17.25 -12.36
C PRO A 205 -25.94 -18.37 -11.91
N VAL A 206 -24.94 -18.04 -11.09
CA VAL A 206 -24.08 -19.03 -10.43
C VAL A 206 -24.84 -19.60 -9.23
N ALA A 207 -25.12 -20.90 -9.28
CA ALA A 207 -25.90 -21.60 -8.26
C ALA A 207 -25.10 -21.83 -6.96
N SER A 208 -23.81 -22.18 -7.08
CA SER A 208 -22.95 -22.48 -5.93
C SER A 208 -21.47 -22.50 -6.32
N VAL A 209 -20.58 -22.29 -5.35
CA VAL A 209 -19.16 -22.64 -5.50
C VAL A 209 -19.00 -24.14 -5.19
N LEU A 210 -18.39 -24.89 -6.12
CA LEU A 210 -18.15 -26.32 -5.96
C LEU A 210 -16.86 -26.59 -5.20
N TYR A 211 -15.82 -25.80 -5.49
CA TYR A 211 -14.49 -26.04 -4.97
C TYR A 211 -13.65 -24.78 -5.07
N ILE A 212 -12.88 -24.52 -4.03
CA ILE A 212 -11.81 -23.52 -3.97
C ILE A 212 -10.57 -24.31 -3.56
N GLU A 213 -9.49 -24.20 -4.33
CA GLU A 213 -8.23 -24.85 -3.99
C GLU A 213 -7.74 -24.37 -2.61
N PRO A 214 -7.21 -25.24 -1.73
CA PRO A 214 -6.69 -24.81 -0.44
C PRO A 214 -5.50 -23.86 -0.57
N GLU A 215 -5.37 -22.90 0.35
CA GLU A 215 -4.27 -21.90 0.36
C GLU A 215 -2.87 -22.52 0.43
N GLN A 216 -2.75 -23.76 0.92
CA GLN A 216 -1.49 -24.49 0.99
C GLN A 216 -1.02 -25.02 -0.38
N SER A 217 -1.87 -24.94 -1.40
CA SER A 217 -1.57 -25.36 -2.77
C SER A 217 -0.91 -24.25 -3.56
N ALA A 218 0.09 -24.60 -4.37
CA ALA A 218 0.70 -23.67 -5.33
C ALA A 218 -0.21 -23.35 -6.53
N VAL A 219 -1.35 -24.05 -6.66
CA VAL A 219 -2.27 -23.93 -7.80
C VAL A 219 -3.39 -22.94 -7.49
N ASP A 220 -3.66 -22.02 -8.43
CA ASP A 220 -4.69 -20.98 -8.25
C ASP A 220 -5.95 -21.30 -9.07
N ILE A 221 -6.82 -22.18 -8.54
CA ILE A 221 -7.99 -22.69 -9.26
C ILE A 221 -9.25 -22.80 -8.37
N ALA A 222 -10.41 -22.51 -8.95
CA ALA A 222 -11.72 -22.73 -8.34
C ALA A 222 -12.77 -23.13 -9.39
N PHE A 223 -13.85 -23.74 -8.92
CA PHE A 223 -14.95 -24.23 -9.75
C PHE A 223 -16.30 -23.71 -9.26
N LEU A 224 -17.08 -23.18 -10.18
CA LEU A 224 -18.41 -22.63 -9.96
C LEU A 224 -19.45 -23.48 -10.71
N LYS A 225 -20.62 -23.70 -10.10
CA LYS A 225 -21.76 -24.36 -10.73
C LYS A 225 -22.76 -23.34 -11.22
N LEU A 226 -23.17 -23.43 -12.48
CA LEU A 226 -24.22 -22.60 -13.05
C LEU A 226 -25.60 -23.18 -12.77
N SER A 227 -26.60 -22.30 -12.68
CA SER A 227 -28.01 -22.67 -12.61
C SER A 227 -28.49 -23.27 -13.93
N VAL A 228 -29.44 -24.20 -13.87
CA VAL A 228 -30.07 -24.75 -15.08
C VAL A 228 -31.10 -23.75 -15.60
N VAL A 229 -30.87 -23.21 -16.79
CA VAL A 229 -31.78 -22.27 -17.46
C VAL A 229 -32.27 -22.88 -18.77
N SER A 230 -33.56 -23.22 -18.84
CA SER A 230 -34.16 -23.96 -19.96
C SER A 230 -34.01 -23.27 -21.32
N SER A 231 -33.90 -21.95 -21.33
CA SER A 231 -33.75 -21.14 -22.55
C SER A 231 -32.33 -21.08 -23.10
N VAL A 232 -31.31 -21.50 -22.35
CA VAL A 232 -29.89 -21.34 -22.73
C VAL A 232 -29.27 -22.62 -23.29
N GLY A 233 -29.91 -23.78 -23.11
CA GLY A 233 -29.40 -25.08 -23.57
C GLY A 233 -28.07 -25.48 -22.91
N THR A 234 -27.51 -26.63 -23.31
CA THR A 234 -26.20 -27.09 -22.83
C THR A 234 -25.07 -26.36 -23.56
N ILE A 235 -24.17 -25.72 -22.81
CA ILE A 235 -22.98 -25.07 -23.36
C ILE A 235 -21.82 -26.07 -23.33
N SER A 236 -21.20 -26.31 -24.47
CA SER A 236 -20.05 -27.23 -24.54
C SER A 236 -18.82 -26.66 -23.86
N ALA A 237 -18.07 -27.52 -23.16
CA ALA A 237 -16.80 -27.17 -22.56
C ALA A 237 -15.77 -26.72 -23.61
N LEU A 238 -14.85 -25.83 -23.21
CA LEU A 238 -13.68 -25.51 -24.02
C LEU A 238 -12.76 -26.74 -24.12
N PRO A 239 -12.18 -27.01 -25.30
CA PRO A 239 -11.16 -28.06 -25.43
C PRO A 239 -9.90 -27.64 -24.67
N ILE A 240 -9.39 -28.51 -23.79
CA ILE A 240 -8.16 -28.27 -23.04
C ILE A 240 -7.03 -29.02 -23.73
N ARG A 241 -5.89 -28.35 -23.94
CA ARG A 241 -4.77 -28.88 -24.69
C ARG A 241 -4.18 -30.15 -24.06
N VAL A 242 -3.77 -31.08 -24.91
CA VAL A 242 -2.96 -32.26 -24.52
C VAL A 242 -1.49 -32.01 -24.90
N GLY A 243 -0.59 -32.23 -23.95
CA GLY A 243 0.85 -32.00 -24.12
C GLY A 243 1.27 -30.55 -23.82
N SER A 244 2.58 -30.30 -23.89
CA SER A 244 3.14 -28.96 -23.71
C SER A 244 2.89 -28.07 -24.94
N ILE A 245 3.07 -26.77 -24.74
CA ILE A 245 3.12 -25.76 -25.77
C ILE A 245 4.58 -25.29 -25.90
N ALA A 246 5.02 -25.13 -27.15
CA ALA A 246 6.38 -24.68 -27.42
C ALA A 246 6.56 -23.21 -27.02
N GLU A 247 7.77 -22.84 -26.60
CA GLU A 247 8.16 -21.45 -26.46
C GLU A 247 7.97 -20.71 -27.78
N ALA A 248 7.61 -19.42 -27.69
CA ALA A 248 7.25 -18.56 -28.82
C ALA A 248 6.03 -19.02 -29.64
N ALA A 249 5.25 -20.00 -29.17
CA ALA A 249 3.98 -20.33 -29.80
C ALA A 249 2.98 -19.17 -29.64
N PRO A 250 2.26 -18.77 -30.70
CA PRO A 250 1.25 -17.73 -30.62
C PRO A 250 -0.01 -18.22 -29.88
N LEU A 251 -0.44 -17.46 -28.88
CA LEU A 251 -1.67 -17.67 -28.13
C LEU A 251 -2.37 -16.34 -27.87
N CYS A 252 -3.62 -16.38 -27.43
CA CYS A 252 -4.31 -15.19 -26.95
C CYS A 252 -4.93 -15.43 -25.57
N VAL A 253 -4.91 -14.39 -24.74
CA VAL A 253 -5.74 -14.31 -23.54
C VAL A 253 -7.09 -13.74 -23.93
N VAL A 254 -8.17 -14.38 -23.46
CA VAL A 254 -9.53 -13.89 -23.63
C VAL A 254 -10.15 -13.65 -22.27
N GLY A 255 -10.50 -12.38 -21.99
CA GLY A 255 -10.95 -11.94 -20.67
C GLY A 255 -11.58 -10.55 -20.66
N TYR A 256 -11.79 -10.03 -19.45
CA TYR A 256 -12.46 -8.76 -19.18
C TYR A 256 -11.53 -7.80 -18.41
N PRO A 257 -10.62 -7.11 -19.12
CA PRO A 257 -9.73 -6.12 -18.53
C PRO A 257 -10.48 -4.89 -18.03
N ALA A 258 -10.47 -4.71 -16.71
CA ALA A 258 -10.78 -3.50 -15.99
C ALA A 258 -9.69 -2.45 -16.14
N ARG A 259 -10.08 -1.19 -15.96
CA ARG A 259 -9.14 -0.08 -15.94
C ARG A 259 -8.21 -0.22 -14.74
N ALA A 260 -6.91 -0.08 -14.96
CA ALA A 260 -5.90 -0.14 -13.91
C ALA A 260 -5.43 1.27 -13.53
N SER A 261 -5.19 1.50 -12.24
CA SER A 261 -4.67 2.76 -11.72
C SER A 261 -3.21 3.00 -12.13
N SER A 262 -2.70 4.22 -11.95
CA SER A 262 -1.30 4.56 -12.21
C SER A 262 -0.31 3.80 -11.32
N ARG A 263 -0.76 3.26 -10.17
CA ARG A 263 0.03 2.40 -9.30
C ARG A 263 0.29 1.01 -9.94
N VAL A 264 -0.68 0.48 -10.69
CA VAL A 264 -0.57 -0.84 -11.34
C VAL A 264 0.02 -0.71 -12.74
N ILE A 265 -0.40 0.31 -13.49
CA ILE A 265 0.13 0.62 -14.82
C ILE A 265 0.63 2.07 -14.83
N PRO A 266 1.93 2.32 -14.61
CA PRO A 266 2.48 3.68 -14.60
C PRO A 266 2.25 4.43 -15.92
N ASP A 267 2.38 3.73 -17.06
CA ASP A 267 2.12 4.31 -18.39
C ASP A 267 0.63 4.26 -18.75
N GLN A 268 -0.13 5.18 -18.15
CA GLN A 268 -1.56 5.33 -18.40
C GLN A 268 -1.87 5.70 -19.87
N ALA A 269 -0.95 6.39 -20.55
CA ALA A 269 -1.11 6.75 -21.95
C ALA A 269 -1.05 5.51 -22.85
N LEU A 270 -0.06 4.64 -22.64
CA LEU A 270 0.05 3.36 -23.32
C LEU A 270 -1.16 2.45 -23.05
N MET A 271 -1.62 2.38 -21.80
CA MET A 271 -2.84 1.63 -21.45
C MET A 271 -4.05 2.17 -22.21
N GLN A 272 -4.24 3.49 -22.21
CA GLN A 272 -5.34 4.14 -22.93
C GLN A 272 -5.24 3.90 -24.44
N GLU A 273 -4.03 3.91 -25.00
CA GLU A 273 -3.79 3.67 -26.41
C GLU A 273 -4.08 2.21 -26.80
N LEU A 274 -3.54 1.22 -26.09
CA LEU A 274 -3.74 -0.20 -26.38
C LEU A 274 -5.19 -0.63 -26.18
N TYR A 275 -5.84 -0.16 -25.11
CA TYR A 275 -7.25 -0.45 -24.83
C TYR A 275 -8.22 0.54 -25.47
N ARG A 276 -7.75 1.53 -26.24
CA ARG A 276 -8.61 2.53 -26.92
C ARG A 276 -9.57 3.25 -25.96
N GLY A 277 -9.17 3.40 -24.69
CA GLY A 277 -9.96 4.01 -23.62
C GLY A 277 -11.25 3.29 -23.21
N VAL A 278 -11.47 2.02 -23.60
CA VAL A 278 -12.67 1.24 -23.25
C VAL A 278 -12.29 0.03 -22.40
N TYR A 279 -12.86 -0.11 -21.21
CA TYR A 279 -12.54 -1.17 -20.25
C TYR A 279 -13.79 -1.97 -19.89
N ASP A 280 -13.64 -3.00 -19.06
CA ASP A 280 -14.70 -3.88 -18.54
C ASP A 280 -15.44 -4.70 -19.61
N VAL A 281 -15.01 -4.59 -20.86
CA VAL A 281 -15.54 -5.30 -22.03
C VAL A 281 -14.66 -6.48 -22.40
N LYS A 282 -15.24 -7.49 -23.06
CA LYS A 282 -14.50 -8.66 -23.51
C LYS A 282 -13.42 -8.30 -24.53
N ARG A 283 -12.19 -8.76 -24.28
CA ARG A 283 -11.03 -8.58 -25.15
C ARG A 283 -10.41 -9.90 -25.60
N VAL A 284 -9.73 -9.82 -26.73
CA VAL A 284 -8.82 -10.86 -27.23
C VAL A 284 -7.43 -10.23 -27.34
N ALA A 285 -6.51 -10.64 -26.47
CA ALA A 285 -5.16 -10.10 -26.39
C ALA A 285 -4.13 -11.16 -26.82
N PRO A 286 -3.70 -11.16 -28.09
CA PRO A 286 -2.67 -12.07 -28.56
C PRO A 286 -1.26 -11.75 -28.04
N GLY A 287 -0.46 -12.80 -27.92
CA GLY A 287 0.94 -12.77 -27.53
C GLY A 287 1.58 -14.14 -27.76
N PHE A 288 2.63 -14.43 -26.99
CA PHE A 288 3.44 -15.62 -27.11
C PHE A 288 3.63 -16.31 -25.76
N VAL A 289 3.89 -17.62 -25.82
CA VAL A 289 4.47 -18.34 -24.69
C VAL A 289 5.92 -17.89 -24.51
N ALA A 290 6.26 -17.45 -23.30
CA ALA A 290 7.63 -17.19 -22.90
C ALA A 290 8.32 -18.48 -22.48
N ARG A 291 7.71 -19.24 -21.55
CA ARG A 291 8.17 -20.55 -21.08
C ARG A 291 7.03 -21.38 -20.50
N GLN A 292 7.22 -22.69 -20.43
CA GLN A 292 6.28 -23.59 -19.73
C GLN A 292 7.03 -24.55 -18.80
N GLU A 293 6.51 -24.67 -17.59
CA GLU A 293 6.95 -25.57 -16.52
C GLU A 293 5.82 -26.55 -16.14
N GLN A 294 6.05 -27.42 -15.15
CA GLN A 294 5.06 -28.43 -14.74
C GLN A 294 3.79 -27.80 -14.14
N GLU A 295 3.94 -26.75 -13.34
CA GLU A 295 2.84 -26.10 -12.59
C GLU A 295 2.59 -24.66 -13.02
N LEU A 296 3.35 -24.15 -14.00
CA LEU A 296 3.30 -22.75 -14.44
C LEU A 296 3.46 -22.62 -15.96
N ILE A 297 2.67 -21.78 -16.60
CA ILE A 297 2.94 -21.26 -17.94
C ILE A 297 3.14 -19.75 -17.86
N VAL A 298 4.17 -19.27 -18.56
CA VAL A 298 4.50 -17.85 -18.64
C VAL A 298 4.27 -17.36 -20.06
N HIS A 299 3.60 -16.23 -20.20
CA HIS A 299 3.22 -15.63 -21.48
C HIS A 299 3.36 -14.10 -21.43
N ASP A 300 3.32 -13.47 -22.60
CA ASP A 300 3.49 -12.02 -22.73
C ASP A 300 2.24 -11.29 -23.27
N CYS A 301 1.09 -11.97 -23.35
CA CYS A 301 -0.18 -11.32 -23.71
C CYS A 301 -0.52 -10.18 -22.75
N THR A 302 -1.06 -9.08 -23.26
CA THR A 302 -1.49 -7.93 -22.44
C THR A 302 -2.70 -8.27 -21.58
N THR A 303 -2.60 -8.06 -20.27
CA THR A 303 -3.69 -8.22 -19.30
C THR A 303 -3.81 -6.97 -18.42
N LEU A 304 -4.93 -6.84 -17.72
CA LEU A 304 -5.22 -5.84 -16.68
C LEU A 304 -6.13 -6.49 -15.63
N GLY A 305 -6.41 -5.78 -14.53
CA GLY A 305 -7.42 -6.13 -13.52
C GLY A 305 -8.63 -6.84 -14.13
N GLY A 306 -9.11 -7.94 -13.55
CA GLY A 306 -10.29 -8.66 -14.04
C GLY A 306 -10.02 -9.72 -15.14
N ASN A 307 -8.78 -9.86 -15.63
CA ASN A 307 -8.40 -11.01 -16.46
C ASN A 307 -8.15 -12.27 -15.63
N SER A 308 -8.19 -12.21 -14.30
CA SER A 308 -8.01 -13.39 -13.46
C SER A 308 -9.05 -14.43 -13.83
N GLY A 309 -8.59 -15.61 -14.19
CA GLY A 309 -9.42 -16.73 -14.64
C GLY A 309 -9.66 -16.73 -16.17
N SER A 310 -8.98 -15.87 -16.92
CA SER A 310 -9.03 -15.85 -18.38
C SER A 310 -8.43 -17.09 -19.01
N ALA A 311 -8.98 -17.51 -20.14
CA ALA A 311 -8.45 -18.63 -20.90
C ALA A 311 -7.27 -18.20 -21.77
N LEU A 312 -6.14 -18.89 -21.66
CA LEU A 312 -5.05 -18.83 -22.62
C LEU A 312 -5.37 -19.78 -23.76
N VAL A 313 -5.72 -19.26 -24.93
CA VAL A 313 -6.14 -20.04 -26.10
C VAL A 313 -5.04 -20.08 -27.14
N VAL A 314 -4.63 -21.30 -27.52
CA VAL A 314 -3.72 -21.51 -28.66
C VAL A 314 -4.45 -21.16 -29.94
N MET A 315 -4.03 -20.10 -30.64
CA MET A 315 -4.79 -19.60 -31.81
C MET A 315 -4.92 -20.66 -32.91
N GLN A 316 -3.90 -21.50 -33.08
CA GLN A 316 -3.88 -22.51 -34.13
C GLN A 316 -4.93 -23.62 -33.94
N THR A 317 -5.15 -24.06 -32.70
CA THR A 317 -6.00 -25.24 -32.41
C THR A 317 -7.30 -24.87 -31.71
N GLY A 318 -7.38 -23.69 -31.09
CA GLY A 318 -8.50 -23.28 -30.26
C GLY A 318 -8.56 -23.97 -28.89
N GLU A 319 -7.49 -24.69 -28.53
CA GLU A 319 -7.38 -25.37 -27.25
C GLU A 319 -6.88 -24.41 -26.16
N VAL A 320 -7.39 -24.58 -24.94
CA VAL A 320 -6.92 -23.85 -23.76
C VAL A 320 -5.61 -24.44 -23.27
N ALA A 321 -4.56 -23.63 -23.27
CA ALA A 321 -3.22 -23.94 -22.78
C ALA A 321 -3.04 -23.62 -21.29
N GLY A 322 -3.87 -22.73 -20.71
CA GLY A 322 -3.83 -22.41 -19.30
C GLY A 322 -4.90 -21.43 -18.82
N LEU A 323 -4.88 -21.16 -17.52
CA LEU A 323 -5.78 -20.25 -16.80
C LEU A 323 -4.95 -19.09 -16.21
N HIS A 324 -5.12 -17.88 -16.73
CA HIS A 324 -4.38 -16.69 -16.26
C HIS A 324 -4.67 -16.39 -14.79
N PHE A 325 -3.66 -15.97 -14.03
CA PHE A 325 -3.84 -15.61 -12.61
C PHE A 325 -2.97 -14.46 -12.08
N ALA A 326 -1.85 -14.10 -12.72
CA ALA A 326 -0.97 -13.02 -12.25
C ALA A 326 -0.05 -12.48 -13.35
N GLY A 327 0.63 -11.36 -13.07
CA GLY A 327 1.68 -10.78 -13.92
C GLY A 327 2.65 -9.87 -13.17
N ILE A 328 3.65 -9.37 -13.91
CA ILE A 328 4.62 -8.35 -13.51
C ILE A 328 4.83 -7.38 -14.68
N TYR A 329 4.61 -6.08 -14.46
CA TYR A 329 4.65 -5.04 -15.51
C TYR A 329 5.97 -5.05 -16.28
N LEU A 330 5.85 -4.99 -17.62
CA LEU A 330 6.95 -5.08 -18.59
C LEU A 330 7.82 -6.34 -18.49
N ARG A 331 7.40 -7.36 -17.73
CA ARG A 331 8.20 -8.58 -17.51
C ARG A 331 7.49 -9.83 -18.01
N GLU A 332 6.41 -10.24 -17.34
CA GLU A 332 5.74 -11.50 -17.68
C GLU A 332 4.32 -11.61 -17.11
N ASN A 333 3.50 -12.47 -17.72
CA ASN A 333 2.22 -12.93 -17.20
C ASN A 333 2.25 -14.45 -16.94
N GLN A 334 1.48 -14.90 -15.96
CA GLN A 334 1.50 -16.26 -15.40
C GLN A 334 0.11 -16.91 -15.44
N ALA A 335 0.10 -18.22 -15.66
CA ALA A 335 -1.11 -19.03 -15.76
C ALA A 335 -0.91 -20.47 -15.25
N VAL A 336 -2.01 -21.10 -14.81
CA VAL A 336 -2.06 -22.53 -14.46
C VAL A 336 -2.07 -23.36 -15.74
N PRO A 337 -1.17 -24.34 -15.93
CA PRO A 337 -1.08 -25.14 -17.16
C PRO A 337 -2.29 -26.04 -17.44
N ALA A 338 -2.52 -26.31 -18.73
CA ALA A 338 -3.53 -27.25 -19.24
C ALA A 338 -3.44 -28.67 -18.65
N SER A 339 -2.24 -29.13 -18.28
CA SER A 339 -2.03 -30.44 -17.64
C SER A 339 -2.79 -30.53 -16.31
N LEU A 340 -2.68 -29.50 -15.47
CA LEU A 340 -3.39 -29.42 -14.20
C LEU A 340 -4.90 -29.27 -14.45
N LEU A 341 -5.32 -28.33 -15.31
CA LEU A 341 -6.74 -28.14 -15.64
C LEU A 341 -7.42 -29.45 -16.08
N ARG A 342 -6.74 -30.25 -16.90
CA ARG A 342 -7.20 -31.58 -17.30
C ARG A 342 -7.29 -32.57 -16.14
N ASP A 343 -6.28 -32.65 -15.30
CA ASP A 343 -6.29 -33.56 -14.15
C ASP A 343 -7.47 -33.25 -13.20
N TYR A 344 -7.72 -31.97 -12.93
CA TYR A 344 -8.86 -31.53 -12.14
C TYR A 344 -10.19 -31.93 -12.78
N ARG A 345 -10.29 -31.79 -14.11
CA ARG A 345 -11.47 -32.17 -14.89
C ARG A 345 -11.71 -33.66 -14.94
N GLU A 346 -10.72 -34.44 -15.35
CA GLU A 346 -10.79 -35.89 -15.53
C GLU A 346 -11.10 -36.60 -14.20
N ARG A 347 -10.52 -36.11 -13.09
CA ARG A 347 -10.78 -36.67 -11.74
C ARG A 347 -11.99 -36.07 -11.04
N ARG A 348 -12.63 -35.06 -11.63
CA ARG A 348 -13.70 -34.25 -11.02
C ARG A 348 -13.35 -33.87 -9.58
N ARG A 349 -12.16 -33.28 -9.38
CA ARG A 349 -11.64 -33.00 -8.01
C ARG A 349 -12.61 -32.17 -7.18
N TRP A 350 -13.43 -31.33 -7.82
CA TRP A 350 -14.51 -30.55 -7.22
C TRP A 350 -15.69 -31.36 -6.65
N THR A 351 -15.76 -32.68 -6.86
CA THR A 351 -16.78 -33.56 -6.24
C THR A 351 -16.25 -34.31 -5.01
N ARG A 352 -14.98 -34.12 -4.63
CA ARG A 352 -14.36 -34.75 -3.47
C ARG A 352 -14.06 -33.68 -2.42
N PRO A 353 -14.37 -33.89 -1.13
CA PRO A 353 -13.90 -33.00 -0.07
C PRO A 353 -12.36 -32.96 -0.11
N PRO A 354 -11.70 -31.81 0.09
CA PRO A 354 -10.26 -31.76 0.22
C PRO A 354 -9.83 -32.65 1.40
N VAL A 355 -9.08 -33.71 1.13
CA VAL A 355 -8.51 -34.58 2.16
C VAL A 355 -7.35 -33.82 2.77
N ILE A 356 -7.59 -33.24 3.95
CA ILE A 356 -6.52 -32.86 4.87
C ILE A 356 -6.22 -34.13 5.66
N GLU A 357 -4.98 -34.60 5.65
CA GLU A 357 -4.52 -35.57 6.65
C GLU A 357 -4.53 -34.89 8.02
N THR A 358 -5.71 -34.87 8.65
CA THR A 358 -5.85 -34.51 10.05
C THR A 358 -5.56 -35.75 10.88
N SER A 359 -4.47 -35.74 11.63
CA SER A 359 -4.34 -36.57 12.83
C SER A 359 -5.43 -36.13 13.83
N LEU A 360 -6.55 -36.85 13.84
CA LEU A 360 -7.62 -36.63 14.80
C LEU A 360 -7.28 -37.32 16.14
N PRO A 361 -7.42 -36.65 17.30
CA PRO A 361 -7.74 -37.32 18.54
C PRO A 361 -9.19 -37.83 18.51
N ALA A 362 -9.45 -38.91 19.24
CA ALA A 362 -10.71 -39.67 19.33
C ALA A 362 -11.96 -38.81 19.67
N PRO A 363 -13.18 -39.27 19.31
CA PRO A 363 -14.40 -38.49 19.47
C PRO A 363 -14.79 -38.32 20.95
N ALA A 364 -14.97 -37.07 21.38
CA ALA A 364 -15.66 -36.74 22.61
C ALA A 364 -17.18 -36.69 22.38
N VAL A 365 -17.90 -37.29 23.33
CA VAL A 365 -19.35 -37.51 23.34
C VAL A 365 -20.13 -36.20 23.35
N SER A 366 -21.24 -36.17 22.60
CA SER A 366 -22.21 -35.07 22.52
C SER A 366 -22.80 -34.66 23.87
N ALA A 367 -22.72 -33.36 24.21
CA ALA A 367 -23.56 -32.75 25.25
C ALA A 367 -24.90 -32.27 24.62
N PRO A 368 -26.03 -32.31 25.36
CA PRO A 368 -27.33 -31.92 24.84
C PRO A 368 -27.53 -30.39 24.83
N ALA A 369 -28.37 -29.93 23.91
CA ALA A 369 -28.75 -28.53 23.70
C ALA A 369 -29.35 -27.88 24.98
N GLU A 370 -28.84 -26.70 25.34
CA GLU A 370 -29.42 -25.86 26.38
C GLU A 370 -30.74 -25.22 25.91
N ALA A 371 -31.80 -25.45 26.68
CA ALA A 371 -33.07 -24.74 26.57
C ALA A 371 -32.99 -23.44 27.37
N THR A 372 -33.20 -22.30 26.72
CA THR A 372 -33.34 -21.00 27.40
C THR A 372 -34.64 -21.00 28.21
N THR A 373 -34.52 -20.98 29.54
CA THR A 373 -35.68 -20.86 30.45
C THR A 373 -35.82 -19.40 30.88
N ILE A 374 -36.90 -18.73 30.47
CA ILE A 374 -37.25 -17.39 30.96
C ILE A 374 -38.13 -17.57 32.20
N THR A 375 -37.63 -17.18 33.37
CA THR A 375 -38.41 -17.23 34.62
C THR A 375 -39.27 -15.98 34.75
N ILE A 376 -40.59 -16.12 34.59
CA ILE A 376 -41.56 -15.06 34.87
C ILE A 376 -42.00 -15.17 36.33
N THR A 377 -41.69 -14.18 37.17
CA THR A 377 -42.22 -14.10 38.53
C THR A 377 -43.52 -13.29 38.53
N ILE A 378 -44.65 -13.94 38.80
CA ILE A 378 -45.93 -13.28 39.03
C ILE A 378 -46.12 -13.12 40.53
N THR A 379 -46.05 -11.89 41.03
CA THR A 379 -46.40 -11.57 42.41
C THR A 379 -47.85 -11.08 42.45
N VAL A 380 -48.72 -11.82 43.15
CA VAL A 380 -50.10 -11.39 43.41
C VAL A 380 -50.22 -10.93 44.87
N ARG A 381 -50.49 -9.64 45.08
CA ARG A 381 -50.93 -9.10 46.37
C ARG A 381 -52.21 -8.31 46.17
N GLY A 382 -53.29 -8.73 46.83
CA GLY A 382 -54.49 -7.92 47.00
C GLY A 382 -55.27 -7.56 45.73
N GLY A 383 -55.31 -8.43 44.72
CA GLY A 383 -56.22 -8.28 43.56
C GLY A 383 -55.68 -7.52 42.35
N ALA A 384 -54.42 -7.07 42.36
CA ALA A 384 -53.73 -6.60 41.16
C ALA A 384 -52.53 -7.51 40.82
N ALA A 385 -52.47 -7.99 39.58
CA ALA A 385 -51.33 -8.73 39.06
C ALA A 385 -50.40 -7.75 38.33
N SER A 386 -49.16 -7.63 38.78
CA SER A 386 -48.09 -6.94 38.04
C SER A 386 -47.11 -7.97 37.49
N VAL A 387 -46.96 -8.01 36.17
CA VAL A 387 -45.91 -8.78 35.50
C VAL A 387 -44.69 -7.86 35.38
N ALA A 388 -43.60 -8.22 36.05
CA ALA A 388 -42.31 -7.58 35.83
C ALA A 388 -41.45 -8.54 34.98
N VAL A 389 -41.19 -8.17 33.73
CA VAL A 389 -40.11 -8.76 32.94
C VAL A 389 -38.82 -8.12 33.46
N GLY A 390 -37.95 -8.93 34.04
CA GLY A 390 -36.69 -8.47 34.62
C GLY A 390 -35.72 -7.98 33.54
N GLY A 391 -35.72 -6.67 33.31
CA GLY A 391 -34.54 -5.85 33.02
C GLY A 391 -34.00 -5.85 31.60
N GLU A 392 -34.47 -4.91 30.77
CA GLU A 392 -33.55 -4.15 29.92
C GLU A 392 -32.44 -3.60 30.83
N GLY A 393 -31.22 -4.09 30.63
CA GLY A 393 -30.06 -3.53 31.31
C GLY A 393 -29.98 -2.06 30.97
N LYS A 394 -30.03 -1.18 31.98
CA LYS A 394 -29.58 0.21 31.82
C LYS A 394 -28.28 0.19 31.03
N ALA A 395 -28.21 0.95 29.94
CA ALA A 395 -26.96 1.18 29.22
C ALA A 395 -25.89 1.54 30.26
N ARG A 396 -24.89 0.65 30.41
CA ARG A 396 -23.81 0.90 31.36
C ARG A 396 -23.03 2.11 30.90
N SER A 397 -22.54 2.91 31.84
CA SER A 397 -21.66 4.02 31.50
C SER A 397 -20.41 3.48 30.81
N VAL A 398 -19.88 4.27 29.88
CA VAL A 398 -18.60 3.99 29.19
C VAL A 398 -17.50 3.67 30.20
N ASP A 399 -17.40 4.44 31.28
CA ASP A 399 -16.41 4.23 32.35
C ASP A 399 -16.53 2.86 33.03
N ALA A 400 -17.75 2.33 33.16
CA ALA A 400 -17.98 1.00 33.71
C ALA A 400 -17.52 -0.09 32.75
N VAL A 401 -17.63 0.13 31.44
CA VAL A 401 -17.13 -0.81 30.43
C VAL A 401 -15.61 -0.76 30.30
N GLU A 402 -14.99 0.42 30.37
CA GLU A 402 -13.52 0.54 30.41
C GLU A 402 -12.94 -0.12 31.68
N SER A 403 -13.58 0.09 32.83
CA SER A 403 -13.19 -0.56 34.09
C SER A 403 -13.34 -2.08 34.02
N ALA A 404 -14.43 -2.57 33.44
CA ALA A 404 -14.67 -3.99 33.24
C ALA A 404 -13.71 -4.60 32.22
N ALA A 405 -13.34 -3.88 31.16
CA ALA A 405 -12.34 -4.32 30.19
C ALA A 405 -10.96 -4.46 30.85
N ALA A 406 -10.51 -3.48 31.64
CA ALA A 406 -9.26 -3.55 32.38
C ALA A 406 -9.27 -4.69 33.43
N ALA A 407 -10.39 -4.90 34.11
CA ALA A 407 -10.55 -6.05 34.99
C ALA A 407 -10.49 -7.37 34.21
N PHE A 408 -11.17 -7.45 33.07
CA PHE A 408 -11.19 -8.63 32.21
C PHE A 408 -9.81 -9.00 31.66
N LEU A 409 -8.99 -8.02 31.29
CA LEU A 409 -7.60 -8.25 30.88
C LEU A 409 -6.79 -8.94 31.99
N ARG A 410 -7.01 -8.57 33.25
CA ARG A 410 -6.26 -9.12 34.40
C ARG A 410 -6.69 -10.53 34.81
N ILE A 411 -7.98 -10.84 34.75
CA ILE A 411 -8.53 -12.10 35.30
C ILE A 411 -9.15 -13.03 34.25
N GLY A 412 -9.23 -12.59 33.00
CA GLY A 412 -9.75 -13.36 31.88
C GLY A 412 -8.78 -14.45 31.40
N PRO A 413 -9.05 -15.03 30.21
CA PRO A 413 -8.18 -16.04 29.63
C PRO A 413 -6.71 -15.57 29.55
N ARG A 414 -5.76 -16.46 29.88
CA ARG A 414 -4.32 -16.13 29.83
C ARG A 414 -3.80 -15.73 28.43
N ALA A 415 -4.57 -16.04 27.38
CA ALA A 415 -4.25 -15.66 26.01
C ALA A 415 -4.64 -14.22 25.68
N LEU A 416 -5.33 -13.49 26.57
CA LEU A 416 -5.63 -12.07 26.40
C LEU A 416 -4.34 -11.25 26.41
N LEU A 417 -4.17 -10.45 25.36
CA LEU A 417 -3.07 -9.47 25.25
C LEU A 417 -3.55 -8.05 25.51
N ALA A 418 -4.78 -7.74 25.12
CA ALA A 418 -5.42 -6.48 25.45
C ALA A 418 -6.93 -6.67 25.65
N ALA A 419 -7.56 -5.77 26.40
CA ALA A 419 -9.02 -5.67 26.47
C ALA A 419 -9.43 -4.21 26.59
N ARG A 420 -10.41 -3.81 25.79
CA ARG A 420 -10.80 -2.41 25.61
C ARG A 420 -12.30 -2.25 25.42
N LEU A 421 -12.74 -1.01 25.44
CA LEU A 421 -14.08 -0.62 25.02
C LEU A 421 -14.23 -0.75 23.49
N GLY A 422 -15.37 -1.28 23.04
CA GLY A 422 -15.83 -1.16 21.67
C GLY A 422 -17.34 -1.03 21.58
N TYR A 423 -17.85 -1.01 20.35
CA TYR A 423 -19.27 -0.94 20.05
C TYR A 423 -19.66 -2.07 19.07
N GLY A 424 -20.93 -2.47 19.10
CA GLY A 424 -21.50 -3.41 18.13
C GLY A 424 -21.59 -2.84 16.72
N GLU A 425 -22.07 -3.66 15.77
CA GLU A 425 -22.20 -3.31 14.34
C GLU A 425 -23.40 -2.37 14.03
N ASP A 426 -24.25 -2.09 15.02
CA ASP A 426 -25.37 -1.17 14.85
C ASP A 426 -24.96 0.25 15.30
N GLU A 427 -25.11 1.24 14.42
CA GLU A 427 -24.94 2.65 14.78
C GLU A 427 -25.81 3.02 15.98
N GLY A 428 -25.20 3.19 17.16
CA GLY A 428 -25.93 3.49 18.40
C GLY A 428 -26.05 2.32 19.38
N GLY A 429 -25.50 1.15 19.06
CA GLY A 429 -25.51 -0.01 19.94
C GLY A 429 -24.80 0.21 21.29
N PRO A 430 -25.13 -0.59 22.33
CA PRO A 430 -24.50 -0.47 23.64
C PRO A 430 -23.00 -0.80 23.58
N PRO A 431 -22.18 -0.21 24.47
CA PRO A 431 -20.76 -0.52 24.56
C PRO A 431 -20.52 -1.98 24.98
N LEU A 432 -19.44 -2.56 24.46
CA LEU A 432 -18.99 -3.94 24.72
C LEU A 432 -17.48 -3.98 25.04
N ILE A 433 -17.00 -5.11 25.54
CA ILE A 433 -15.56 -5.36 25.74
C ILE A 433 -15.02 -6.02 24.46
N VAL A 434 -14.05 -5.40 23.80
CA VAL A 434 -13.26 -6.03 22.73
C VAL A 434 -12.00 -6.58 23.36
N ALA A 435 -11.79 -7.89 23.26
CA ALA A 435 -10.67 -8.60 23.87
C ALA A 435 -9.76 -9.19 22.78
N ALA A 436 -8.52 -8.75 22.75
CA ALA A 436 -7.53 -9.12 21.75
C ALA A 436 -6.69 -10.32 22.20
N VAL A 437 -6.52 -11.30 21.32
CA VAL A 437 -5.74 -12.53 21.54
C VAL A 437 -4.88 -12.87 20.33
N PRO A 438 -3.70 -13.51 20.48
CA PRO A 438 -2.88 -13.87 19.32
C PRO A 438 -3.72 -14.57 18.25
N GLN A 439 -3.49 -14.27 16.97
CA GLN A 439 -4.23 -14.87 15.85
C GLN A 439 -4.24 -16.41 15.97
N SER A 440 -3.10 -17.00 16.31
CA SER A 440 -2.93 -18.44 16.55
C SER A 440 -3.82 -19.01 17.66
N ARG A 441 -4.31 -18.18 18.59
CA ARG A 441 -5.12 -18.56 19.76
C ARG A 441 -6.58 -18.14 19.63
N LEU A 442 -6.95 -17.33 18.62
CA LEU A 442 -8.32 -16.83 18.45
C LEU A 442 -9.34 -17.97 18.27
N HIS A 443 -8.93 -19.11 17.71
CA HIS A 443 -9.77 -20.29 17.56
C HIS A 443 -10.24 -20.90 18.91
N GLU A 444 -9.62 -20.55 20.03
CA GLU A 444 -10.02 -20.96 21.39
C GLU A 444 -11.19 -20.12 21.93
N ALA A 445 -11.47 -18.97 21.33
CA ALA A 445 -12.49 -18.00 21.79
C ALA A 445 -13.90 -18.56 22.02
N PRO A 446 -14.41 -19.53 21.23
CA PRO A 446 -15.71 -20.14 21.52
C PRO A 446 -15.81 -20.80 22.91
N GLY A 447 -14.68 -21.13 23.54
CA GLY A 447 -14.61 -21.68 24.89
C GLY A 447 -14.44 -20.63 26.01
N TRP A 448 -14.38 -19.34 25.67
CA TRP A 448 -14.18 -18.26 26.64
C TRP A 448 -15.48 -17.50 26.95
N PRO A 449 -15.53 -16.70 28.04
CA PRO A 449 -16.75 -16.01 28.45
C PRO A 449 -17.30 -15.06 27.39
N ALA A 450 -18.54 -15.30 26.92
CA ALA A 450 -19.24 -14.40 25.99
C ALA A 450 -19.67 -13.06 26.62
N SER A 451 -19.56 -12.93 27.94
CA SER A 451 -19.77 -11.68 28.68
C SER A 451 -18.91 -11.65 29.94
N PHE A 452 -18.56 -10.45 30.39
CA PHE A 452 -17.84 -10.21 31.64
C PHE A 452 -18.52 -9.09 32.43
N GLU A 453 -18.76 -9.34 33.71
CA GLU A 453 -19.59 -8.48 34.58
C GLU A 453 -20.98 -8.14 34.00
N GLY A 454 -21.49 -8.87 33.01
CA GLY A 454 -22.75 -8.56 32.32
C GLY A 454 -22.61 -7.61 31.12
N ILE A 455 -21.38 -7.35 30.66
CA ILE A 455 -21.06 -6.65 29.42
C ILE A 455 -20.65 -7.68 28.36
N PRO A 456 -21.19 -7.64 27.13
CA PRO A 456 -20.78 -8.55 26.06
C PRO A 456 -19.27 -8.48 25.80
N VAL A 457 -18.64 -9.62 25.55
CA VAL A 457 -17.23 -9.72 25.17
C VAL A 457 -17.14 -10.19 23.73
N ARG A 458 -16.40 -9.45 22.89
CA ARG A 458 -16.06 -9.83 21.52
C ARG A 458 -14.57 -10.11 21.45
N TYR A 459 -14.20 -11.30 21.00
CA TYR A 459 -12.81 -11.68 20.81
C TYR A 459 -12.36 -11.34 19.39
N GLU A 460 -11.20 -10.70 19.28
CA GLU A 460 -10.57 -10.34 18.02
C GLU A 460 -9.10 -10.78 18.03
N ALA A 461 -8.52 -10.93 16.84
CA ALA A 461 -7.11 -11.20 16.72
C ALA A 461 -6.30 -9.99 17.20
N ALA A 462 -5.27 -10.25 18.00
CA ALA A 462 -4.38 -9.25 18.53
C ALA A 462 -3.48 -8.75 17.43
N THR A 463 -3.35 -7.43 17.32
CA THR A 463 -2.47 -6.84 16.30
C THR A 463 -1.02 -6.92 16.73
N LEU A 464 -0.13 -6.60 15.80
CA LEU A 464 1.30 -6.58 16.07
C LEU A 464 1.66 -5.60 17.19
N SER A 465 1.04 -4.41 17.22
CA SER A 465 1.20 -3.45 18.32
C SER A 465 0.74 -4.00 19.66
N GLU A 466 -0.44 -4.65 19.74
CA GLU A 466 -0.92 -5.23 21.00
C GLU A 466 -0.01 -6.39 21.46
N GLN A 467 0.57 -7.13 20.52
CA GLN A 467 1.54 -8.19 20.80
C GLN A 467 2.90 -7.65 21.27
N ILE A 468 3.36 -6.51 20.77
CA ILE A 468 4.58 -5.83 21.23
C ILE A 468 4.37 -5.21 22.61
N GLU A 469 3.27 -4.49 22.80
CA GLU A 469 2.96 -3.78 24.05
C GLU A 469 2.67 -4.76 25.20
N ALA A 470 2.07 -5.92 24.91
CA ALA A 470 1.89 -6.99 25.91
C ALA A 470 3.20 -7.69 26.32
N ARG A 471 4.34 -7.34 25.71
CA ARG A 471 5.65 -7.97 25.93
C ARG A 471 6.60 -6.99 26.62
N ALA A 472 6.84 -7.22 27.91
CA ALA A 472 7.77 -6.44 28.74
C ALA A 472 9.24 -6.46 28.26
N ASP A 473 9.60 -7.38 27.36
CA ASP A 473 10.93 -7.47 26.72
C ASP A 473 11.05 -6.61 25.45
N VAL A 474 9.93 -6.23 24.83
CA VAL A 474 9.87 -5.39 23.61
C VAL A 474 9.40 -3.97 23.94
N GLU A 475 8.72 -3.76 25.09
CA GLU A 475 8.45 -2.43 25.60
C GLU A 475 9.73 -1.65 26.01
N ALA A 476 9.79 -0.45 25.44
CA ALA A 476 10.53 0.73 25.85
C ALA A 476 12.04 0.57 26.08
N ALA A 477 12.83 0.93 25.08
CA ALA A 477 14.03 1.70 25.35
C ALA A 477 13.63 3.05 25.99
N GLY A 478 13.30 3.04 27.29
CA GLY A 478 13.20 4.27 28.08
C GLY A 478 14.57 4.91 28.31
N ASP A 479 15.64 4.18 27.97
CA ASP A 479 17.02 4.63 28.00
C ASP A 479 17.57 4.51 26.56
N ILE A 480 17.91 5.65 25.96
CA ILE A 480 18.58 5.80 24.66
C ILE A 480 19.89 6.54 24.90
N SER A 481 20.88 6.36 24.02
CA SER A 481 22.19 7.01 24.15
C SER A 481 22.23 8.45 23.63
N TYR A 482 21.09 9.14 23.72
CA TYR A 482 20.94 10.55 23.37
C TYR A 482 21.75 11.43 24.33
N ASP A 483 22.42 12.44 23.78
CA ASP A 483 23.43 13.23 24.49
C ASP A 483 22.98 14.68 24.71
N ASP A 484 21.93 14.87 25.53
CA ASP A 484 21.41 16.19 25.90
C ASP A 484 22.47 17.15 26.44
N ASP A 485 23.46 16.62 27.17
CA ASP A 485 24.55 17.41 27.75
C ASP A 485 25.37 18.16 26.70
N ALA A 486 25.47 17.62 25.49
CA ALA A 486 26.14 18.26 24.36
C ALA A 486 25.31 19.39 23.72
N ARG A 487 24.01 19.47 24.02
CA ARG A 487 23.02 20.37 23.39
C ARG A 487 22.51 21.48 24.31
N ARG A 488 23.28 21.84 25.34
CA ARG A 488 22.89 22.87 26.33
C ARG A 488 23.20 24.32 25.91
N LYS A 489 23.92 24.52 24.81
CA LYS A 489 24.32 25.86 24.35
C LYS A 489 23.16 26.59 23.66
N PRO A 490 23.17 27.94 23.60
CA PRO A 490 22.11 28.74 22.97
C PRO A 490 21.82 28.35 21.51
N GLU A 491 22.84 27.89 20.81
CA GLU A 491 22.78 27.44 19.41
C GLU A 491 21.97 26.14 19.19
N PHE A 492 21.53 25.48 20.27
CA PHE A 492 20.61 24.32 20.27
C PHE A 492 19.22 24.66 20.85
N SER A 493 18.97 25.92 21.24
CA SER A 493 17.71 26.31 21.89
C SER A 493 16.48 26.00 21.04
N LEU A 494 15.43 25.54 21.69
CA LEU A 494 14.10 25.30 21.11
C LEU A 494 13.09 26.39 21.51
N ASP A 495 13.58 27.48 22.12
CA ASP A 495 12.73 28.60 22.52
C ASP A 495 12.14 29.29 21.29
N PRO A 496 10.90 29.82 21.39
CA PRO A 496 10.31 30.62 20.32
C PRO A 496 11.20 31.79 19.93
N ILE A 497 11.27 32.08 18.64
CA ILE A 497 11.96 33.25 18.09
C ILE A 497 10.95 34.19 17.44
N THR A 498 11.36 35.42 17.19
CA THR A 498 10.66 36.37 16.32
C THR A 498 11.71 37.12 15.54
N GLU A 499 11.74 36.92 14.24
CA GLU A 499 12.73 37.53 13.35
C GLU A 499 12.16 37.76 11.96
N GLU A 500 12.86 38.57 11.17
CA GLU A 500 12.58 38.69 9.74
C GLU A 500 12.90 37.35 9.09
N MET A 501 11.89 36.72 8.51
CA MET A 501 12.04 35.46 7.78
C MET A 501 11.21 35.50 6.49
N SER A 502 11.57 34.62 5.56
CA SER A 502 10.70 34.26 4.45
C SER A 502 10.38 32.78 4.52
N VAL A 503 9.13 32.41 4.23
CA VAL A 503 8.62 31.05 4.26
C VAL A 503 7.84 30.81 2.98
N ARG A 504 8.27 29.82 2.22
CA ARG A 504 7.57 29.30 1.04
C ARG A 504 6.87 28.00 1.42
N ALA A 505 5.55 28.05 1.53
CA ALA A 505 4.71 26.89 1.82
C ALA A 505 4.30 26.20 0.51
N HIS A 506 4.39 24.87 0.46
CA HIS A 506 3.99 24.09 -0.70
C HIS A 506 3.50 22.70 -0.31
N LEU A 507 2.85 22.01 -1.25
CA LEU A 507 2.22 20.70 -1.04
C LEU A 507 2.76 19.68 -2.02
N SER A 508 2.86 18.44 -1.56
CA SER A 508 2.85 17.27 -2.44
C SER A 508 1.43 16.72 -2.55
N PRO A 509 1.08 16.13 -3.70
CA PRO A 509 1.96 15.90 -4.86
C PRO A 509 2.08 17.08 -5.85
N GLU A 510 1.35 18.18 -5.67
CA GLU A 510 1.20 19.24 -6.68
C GLU A 510 2.53 19.90 -7.09
N TYR A 511 3.35 20.28 -6.10
CA TYR A 511 4.59 21.05 -6.31
C TYR A 511 5.79 20.51 -5.51
N GLY A 512 5.62 19.43 -4.74
CA GLY A 512 6.65 18.92 -3.83
C GLY A 512 8.02 18.72 -4.46
N PHE A 513 8.11 17.86 -5.49
CA PHE A 513 9.39 17.54 -6.10
C PHE A 513 10.04 18.75 -6.78
N GLU A 514 9.25 19.59 -7.44
CA GLU A 514 9.70 20.79 -8.13
C GLU A 514 10.34 21.79 -7.15
N GLU A 515 9.69 22.03 -6.02
CA GLU A 515 10.18 22.93 -4.98
C GLU A 515 11.41 22.36 -4.23
N LEU A 516 11.41 21.06 -3.95
CA LEU A 516 12.57 20.36 -3.39
C LEU A 516 13.78 20.45 -4.35
N GLN A 517 13.56 20.20 -5.65
CA GLN A 517 14.59 20.33 -6.66
C GLN A 517 15.12 21.76 -6.74
N ALA A 518 14.24 22.77 -6.75
CA ALA A 518 14.63 24.18 -6.76
C ALA A 518 15.47 24.56 -5.53
N PHE A 519 15.14 24.02 -4.35
CA PHE A 519 15.93 24.20 -3.14
C PHE A 519 17.38 23.70 -3.32
N PHE A 520 17.57 22.47 -3.81
CA PHE A 520 18.88 21.89 -4.10
C PHE A 520 19.64 22.62 -5.21
N VAL A 521 18.95 23.04 -6.28
CA VAL A 521 19.53 23.80 -7.40
C VAL A 521 20.10 25.13 -6.91
N ALA A 522 19.39 25.82 -6.03
CA ALA A 522 19.81 27.10 -5.47
C ALA A 522 20.93 26.99 -4.41
N ALA A 523 21.23 25.79 -3.90
CA ALA A 523 22.31 25.59 -2.94
C ALA A 523 23.69 25.86 -3.59
N THR A 524 24.46 26.75 -2.97
CA THR A 524 25.81 27.15 -3.43
C THR A 524 26.90 26.84 -2.41
N GLY A 525 26.55 26.26 -1.26
CA GLY A 525 27.45 25.89 -0.17
C GLY A 525 27.00 24.60 0.50
N PRO A 526 27.69 24.16 1.57
CA PRO A 526 27.41 22.89 2.24
C PRO A 526 25.95 22.77 2.70
N LEU A 527 25.42 21.55 2.58
CA LEU A 527 24.11 21.13 3.05
C LEU A 527 24.27 20.16 4.22
N ASP A 528 23.61 20.47 5.34
CA ASP A 528 23.45 19.56 6.47
C ASP A 528 22.06 18.94 6.38
N SER A 529 21.99 17.65 6.06
CA SER A 529 20.73 16.94 5.78
C SER A 529 20.45 15.86 6.82
N ALA A 530 19.19 15.78 7.23
CA ALA A 530 18.64 14.75 8.09
C ALA A 530 17.40 14.16 7.42
N MET A 531 17.41 12.85 7.19
CA MET A 531 16.37 12.20 6.41
C MET A 531 16.08 10.78 6.90
N TYR A 532 14.79 10.46 6.98
CA TYR A 532 14.33 9.10 7.28
C TYR A 532 14.56 8.17 6.09
N GLU A 533 13.93 8.47 4.94
CA GLU A 533 14.00 7.62 3.74
C GLU A 533 14.37 8.39 2.48
N ILE A 534 15.25 7.77 1.67
CA ILE A 534 15.75 8.30 0.40
C ILE A 534 15.65 7.22 -0.69
N GLN A 535 14.70 7.38 -1.61
CA GLN A 535 14.45 6.43 -2.70
C GLN A 535 14.10 7.11 -4.02
N GLY A 536 14.49 6.44 -5.09
CA GLY A 536 14.12 6.77 -6.46
C GLY A 536 15.26 7.42 -7.25
N VAL A 537 15.27 7.11 -8.54
CA VAL A 537 16.32 7.54 -9.49
C VAL A 537 16.37 9.06 -9.62
N LYS A 538 15.24 9.76 -9.51
CA LYS A 538 15.23 11.22 -9.61
C LYS A 538 15.79 11.87 -8.35
N MET A 539 15.60 11.28 -7.18
CA MET A 539 16.30 11.69 -5.95
C MET A 539 17.81 11.51 -6.09
N ALA A 540 18.25 10.34 -6.58
CA ALA A 540 19.67 10.09 -6.83
C ALA A 540 20.26 11.11 -7.82
N GLN A 541 19.56 11.40 -8.92
CA GLN A 541 19.98 12.39 -9.93
C GLN A 541 20.09 13.79 -9.33
N MET A 542 19.08 14.26 -8.59
CA MET A 542 19.08 15.57 -7.95
C MET A 542 20.27 15.76 -7.00
N LEU A 543 20.56 14.75 -6.16
CA LEU A 543 21.69 14.77 -5.22
C LEU A 543 23.03 14.73 -5.97
N ALA A 544 23.18 13.84 -6.96
CA ALA A 544 24.39 13.75 -7.78
C ALA A 544 24.67 15.05 -8.55
N GLU A 545 23.65 15.73 -9.06
CA GLU A 545 23.79 17.02 -9.73
C GLU A 545 24.25 18.11 -8.77
N ALA A 546 23.77 18.13 -7.52
CA ALA A 546 24.25 19.05 -6.50
C ALA A 546 25.74 18.80 -6.17
N LEU A 547 26.11 17.54 -5.94
CA LEU A 547 27.49 17.13 -5.69
C LEU A 547 28.42 17.49 -6.87
N ALA A 548 27.96 17.27 -8.11
CA ALA A 548 28.72 17.61 -9.32
C ALA A 548 28.92 19.13 -9.51
N ARG A 549 28.03 19.96 -8.96
CA ARG A 549 28.22 21.43 -8.87
C ARG A 549 29.21 21.85 -7.77
N GLY A 550 29.71 20.91 -6.97
CA GLY A 550 30.64 21.17 -5.87
C GLY A 550 29.97 21.50 -4.54
N VAL A 551 28.66 21.25 -4.40
CA VAL A 551 27.96 21.34 -3.11
C VAL A 551 28.43 20.20 -2.21
N GLU A 552 28.90 20.51 -1.00
CA GLU A 552 29.16 19.49 0.02
C GLU A 552 27.83 19.05 0.64
N ILE A 553 27.65 17.74 0.85
CA ILE A 553 26.48 17.20 1.53
C ILE A 553 26.94 16.32 2.69
N GLU A 554 26.55 16.70 3.90
CA GLU A 554 26.66 15.88 5.11
C GLU A 554 25.25 15.32 5.44
N LEU A 555 25.08 14.01 5.28
CA LEU A 555 23.79 13.33 5.44
C LEU A 555 23.77 12.49 6.72
N THR A 556 22.84 12.79 7.62
CA THR A 556 22.47 11.91 8.73
C THR A 556 21.18 11.19 8.35
N ALA A 557 21.19 9.86 8.30
CA ALA A 557 20.04 9.11 7.81
C ALA A 557 19.66 7.95 8.73
N ASP A 558 18.38 7.60 8.68
CA ASP A 558 17.89 6.37 9.32
C ASP A 558 18.49 5.12 8.65
N ARG A 559 18.43 3.99 9.37
CA ARG A 559 18.77 2.67 8.82
C ARG A 559 17.95 2.31 7.59
N LYS A 560 16.76 2.88 7.40
CA LYS A 560 15.98 2.74 6.15
C LYS A 560 16.69 3.25 4.90
N SER A 561 17.67 4.14 5.05
CA SER A 561 18.52 4.64 3.96
C SER A 561 19.93 4.04 3.99
N GLU A 562 20.13 2.90 4.68
CA GLU A 562 21.40 2.18 4.72
C GLU A 562 21.68 1.48 3.39
N PRO A 563 22.94 1.45 2.91
CA PRO A 563 23.30 0.65 1.75
C PRO A 563 22.93 -0.83 1.94
N PRO A 564 22.38 -1.50 0.90
CA PRO A 564 21.99 -2.89 1.00
C PRO A 564 23.18 -3.81 1.35
N GLN A 565 22.92 -4.87 2.12
CA GLN A 565 23.95 -5.84 2.47
C GLN A 565 24.54 -6.53 1.21
N PRO A 566 25.83 -6.89 1.22
CA PRO A 566 26.47 -7.57 0.09
C PRO A 566 25.71 -8.84 -0.31
N GLY A 567 25.24 -8.90 -1.57
CA GLY A 567 24.53 -10.06 -2.11
C GLY A 567 22.99 -9.96 -2.11
N LYS A 568 22.40 -8.90 -1.54
CA LYS A 568 21.00 -8.53 -1.86
C LYS A 568 20.98 -7.69 -3.14
N GLU A 569 20.18 -8.09 -4.12
CA GLU A 569 19.95 -7.28 -5.32
C GLU A 569 19.19 -6.00 -4.93
N ALA A 570 19.70 -4.83 -5.35
CA ALA A 570 18.95 -3.58 -5.23
C ALA A 570 17.76 -3.62 -6.20
N GLY A 571 16.60 -3.13 -5.78
CA GLY A 571 15.43 -3.07 -6.66
C GLY A 571 15.67 -2.17 -7.88
N ASP A 572 15.26 -2.61 -9.07
CA ASP A 572 15.45 -1.84 -10.31
C ASP A 572 14.28 -0.87 -10.61
N ASP A 573 13.26 -0.79 -9.76
CA ASP A 573 12.15 0.16 -9.96
C ASP A 573 12.64 1.61 -9.80
N PRO A 574 12.55 2.45 -10.85
CA PRO A 574 13.02 3.82 -10.77
C PRO A 574 12.37 4.69 -9.69
N LEU A 575 11.18 4.34 -9.20
CA LEU A 575 10.47 5.09 -8.16
C LEU A 575 10.92 4.74 -6.74
N THR A 576 11.42 3.52 -6.55
CA THR A 576 11.79 2.95 -5.24
C THR A 576 13.26 2.57 -5.15
N ALA A 577 14.04 2.77 -6.22
CA ALA A 577 15.47 2.48 -6.27
C ALA A 577 16.25 3.05 -5.07
N GLU A 578 17.04 2.19 -4.44
CA GLU A 578 17.87 2.51 -3.28
C GLU A 578 18.98 3.52 -3.65
N VAL A 579 18.81 4.78 -3.26
CA VAL A 579 19.81 5.84 -3.50
C VAL A 579 21.11 5.56 -2.75
N SER A 580 21.01 4.87 -1.61
CA SER A 580 22.13 4.46 -0.74
C SER A 580 23.20 3.64 -1.47
N THR A 581 22.84 2.95 -2.56
CA THR A 581 23.79 2.22 -3.43
C THR A 581 24.87 3.11 -4.04
N GLN A 582 24.61 4.42 -4.15
CA GLN A 582 25.55 5.40 -4.71
C GLN A 582 26.48 6.01 -3.64
N PHE A 583 26.20 5.81 -2.35
CA PHE A 583 26.86 6.57 -1.27
C PHE A 583 28.37 6.36 -1.19
N GLU A 584 28.85 5.11 -1.35
CA GLU A 584 30.30 4.84 -1.34
C GLU A 584 31.00 5.44 -2.55
N GLN A 585 30.38 5.35 -3.73
CA GLN A 585 30.90 6.03 -4.91
C GLN A 585 30.95 7.55 -4.70
N TRP A 586 29.90 8.15 -4.12
CA TRP A 586 29.88 9.58 -3.88
C TRP A 586 30.88 10.05 -2.84
N LYS A 587 31.21 9.22 -1.84
CA LYS A 587 32.31 9.50 -0.90
C LYS A 587 33.67 9.57 -1.59
N ASP A 588 33.88 8.72 -2.60
CA ASP A 588 35.13 8.70 -3.37
C ASP A 588 35.20 9.82 -4.42
N ASP A 589 34.08 10.09 -5.08
CA ASP A 589 34.01 10.98 -6.24
C ASP A 589 33.71 12.46 -5.87
N PHE A 590 33.06 12.71 -4.72
CA PHE A 590 32.52 14.01 -4.34
C PHE A 590 32.78 14.39 -2.87
N GLN A 591 32.43 15.62 -2.49
CA GLN A 591 32.39 16.04 -1.08
C GLN A 591 31.08 15.57 -0.42
N PHE A 592 30.96 14.25 -0.28
CA PHE A 592 29.79 13.59 0.32
C PHE A 592 30.22 12.83 1.56
N ARG A 593 29.50 13.03 2.67
CA ARG A 593 29.66 12.26 3.90
C ARG A 593 28.29 11.83 4.38
N TYR A 594 28.17 10.60 4.86
CA TYR A 594 26.93 10.13 5.46
C TYR A 594 27.19 9.36 6.76
N GLN A 595 26.18 9.34 7.61
CA GLN A 595 26.14 8.56 8.84
C GLN A 595 24.76 7.94 9.01
N ILE A 596 24.72 6.62 9.20
CA ILE A 596 23.51 5.91 9.59
C ILE A 596 23.35 5.99 11.10
N VAL A 597 22.15 6.32 11.55
CA VAL A 597 21.83 6.52 12.96
C VAL A 597 21.60 5.17 13.66
N PRO A 598 22.35 4.86 14.73
CA PRO A 598 22.12 3.67 15.54
C PRO A 598 20.76 3.74 16.26
N LEU A 599 20.01 2.63 16.26
CA LEU A 599 18.66 2.51 16.85
C LEU A 599 18.67 1.65 18.12
N GLY A 600 17.60 1.70 18.91
CA GLY A 600 17.41 0.87 20.11
C GLY A 600 18.05 1.43 21.39
N ARG A 601 18.11 0.60 22.44
CA ARG A 601 18.53 1.01 23.80
C ARG A 601 19.92 1.64 23.88
N ARG A 602 20.84 1.20 23.03
CA ARG A 602 22.20 1.75 22.93
C ARG A 602 22.40 2.67 21.72
N GLY A 603 21.34 2.88 20.95
CA GLY A 603 21.31 3.77 19.79
C GLY A 603 21.09 5.22 20.19
N LEU A 604 21.21 6.11 19.20
CA LEU A 604 20.90 7.53 19.39
C LEU A 604 19.40 7.74 19.65
N VAL A 605 18.56 6.93 19.03
CA VAL A 605 17.09 6.99 19.07
C VAL A 605 16.49 5.61 19.28
N ALA A 606 15.23 5.55 19.72
CA ALA A 606 14.59 4.27 20.07
C ALA A 606 14.29 3.40 18.83
N SER A 607 13.53 3.92 17.87
CA SER A 607 13.06 3.13 16.73
C SER A 607 13.22 3.81 15.38
N ALA A 608 13.19 5.15 15.31
CA ALA A 608 13.34 5.87 14.05
C ALA A 608 14.03 7.23 14.19
N TYR A 609 14.94 7.51 13.27
CA TYR A 609 15.46 8.83 12.94
C TYR A 609 14.56 9.46 11.87
N HIS A 610 13.41 9.96 12.31
CA HIS A 610 12.27 10.30 11.46
C HIS A 610 12.23 11.78 10.99
N ILE A 611 13.22 12.57 11.40
CA ILE A 611 13.46 13.95 11.00
C ILE A 611 13.66 14.08 9.47
N LYS A 612 13.09 15.15 8.90
CA LYS A 612 13.14 15.47 7.46
C LYS A 612 13.48 16.95 7.29
N VAL A 613 14.77 17.27 7.44
CA VAL A 613 15.26 18.65 7.42
C VAL A 613 16.57 18.73 6.65
N THR A 614 16.68 19.68 5.72
CA THR A 614 17.95 20.02 5.09
C THR A 614 18.22 21.50 5.20
N VAL A 615 19.40 21.85 5.68
CA VAL A 615 19.83 23.23 5.93
C VAL A 615 20.97 23.60 4.99
N ASP A 616 20.84 24.70 4.26
CA ASP A 616 21.91 25.27 3.45
C ASP A 616 22.75 26.29 4.23
N LYS A 617 24.00 26.49 3.79
CA LYS A 617 24.92 27.46 4.42
C LYS A 617 24.37 28.88 4.51
N GLY A 618 23.48 29.27 3.59
CA GLY A 618 22.90 30.62 3.49
C GLY A 618 21.88 30.95 4.57
N GLY A 619 21.46 29.99 5.39
CA GLY A 619 20.42 30.20 6.41
C GLY A 619 19.03 29.79 5.92
N ARG A 620 18.94 29.12 4.77
CA ARG A 620 17.69 28.57 4.24
C ARG A 620 17.61 27.08 4.51
N PHE A 621 16.42 26.60 4.86
CA PHE A 621 16.19 25.19 5.14
C PHE A 621 14.87 24.70 4.56
N TRP A 622 14.84 23.42 4.20
CA TRP A 622 13.64 22.69 3.82
C TRP A 622 13.21 21.80 5.00
N LEU A 623 11.94 21.84 5.39
CA LEU A 623 11.35 21.02 6.44
C LEU A 623 10.01 20.44 5.96
N SER A 624 9.76 19.18 6.29
CA SER A 624 8.74 18.40 5.59
C SER A 624 8.07 17.32 6.44
N SER A 625 6.81 17.00 6.10
CA SER A 625 6.17 15.74 6.52
C SER A 625 6.56 14.53 5.66
N GLY A 626 6.95 14.78 4.41
CA GLY A 626 7.27 13.76 3.41
C GLY A 626 8.77 13.46 3.27
N ASN A 627 9.09 12.22 2.88
CA ASN A 627 10.44 11.70 2.63
C ASN A 627 11.02 12.19 1.29
N TRP A 628 12.30 11.89 1.03
CA TRP A 628 12.88 11.98 -0.32
C TRP A 628 12.56 10.71 -1.12
N LYS A 629 11.29 10.53 -1.50
CA LYS A 629 10.81 9.34 -2.21
C LYS A 629 10.06 9.69 -3.48
N ASN A 630 10.53 9.19 -4.63
CA ASN A 630 9.82 9.40 -5.90
C ASN A 630 8.49 8.63 -6.00
N GLY A 631 8.40 7.44 -5.38
CA GLY A 631 7.19 6.63 -5.39
C GLY A 631 6.04 7.13 -4.51
N SER A 632 6.30 8.07 -3.59
CA SER A 632 5.28 8.51 -2.62
C SER A 632 5.32 10.02 -2.34
N SER A 633 6.20 10.51 -1.47
CA SER A 633 6.19 11.89 -0.97
C SER A 633 6.61 12.95 -1.98
N GLN A 634 7.40 12.60 -2.99
CA GLN A 634 7.95 13.53 -3.99
C GLN A 634 7.80 12.96 -5.42
N PRO A 635 6.56 12.69 -5.86
CA PRO A 635 6.29 12.16 -7.18
C PRO A 635 6.57 13.22 -8.24
N LEU A 636 6.89 12.76 -9.45
CA LEU A 636 6.98 13.67 -10.60
C LEU A 636 5.57 14.04 -11.04
N VAL A 637 5.26 15.33 -10.97
CA VAL A 637 4.01 15.88 -11.49
C VAL A 637 4.36 16.95 -12.52
N ASP A 638 3.90 16.75 -13.75
CA ASP A 638 4.04 17.74 -14.82
C ASP A 638 2.85 18.71 -14.87
N GLU A 639 2.97 19.73 -15.69
CA GLU A 639 1.95 20.76 -15.84
C GLU A 639 0.62 20.22 -16.40
N ALA A 640 0.66 19.22 -17.28
CA ALA A 640 -0.53 18.62 -17.85
C ALA A 640 -1.29 17.74 -16.82
N MET A 641 -0.56 17.10 -15.90
CA MET A 641 -1.11 16.42 -14.74
C MET A 641 -1.77 17.42 -13.78
N ARG A 642 -1.08 18.52 -13.43
CA ARG A 642 -1.64 19.58 -12.57
C ARG A 642 -2.92 20.18 -13.14
N GLN A 643 -2.96 20.48 -14.43
CA GLN A 643 -4.14 21.07 -15.08
C GLN A 643 -5.37 20.16 -15.02
N ARG A 644 -5.17 18.83 -14.98
CA ARG A 644 -6.24 17.84 -14.87
C ARG A 644 -6.43 17.30 -13.46
N ALA A 645 -5.72 17.84 -12.47
CA ALA A 645 -5.74 17.33 -11.10
C ALA A 645 -7.15 17.36 -10.47
N THR A 646 -8.04 18.25 -10.92
CA THR A 646 -9.44 18.30 -10.45
C THR A 646 -10.35 17.24 -11.09
N GLU A 647 -9.90 16.60 -12.17
CA GLU A 647 -10.61 15.55 -12.89
C GLU A 647 -10.03 14.16 -12.57
N THR A 648 -8.71 14.08 -12.40
CA THR A 648 -7.96 12.85 -12.09
C THR A 648 -6.96 13.18 -11.01
N ASP A 649 -6.96 12.40 -9.92
CA ASP A 649 -6.07 12.67 -8.79
C ASP A 649 -4.59 12.51 -9.17
N LEU A 650 -3.74 13.25 -8.47
CA LEU A 650 -2.30 13.19 -8.63
C LEU A 650 -1.71 12.00 -7.86
N PRO A 651 -0.64 11.36 -8.39
CA PRO A 651 -0.01 10.21 -7.74
C PRO A 651 0.68 10.64 -6.44
N GLY A 652 0.82 9.71 -5.50
CA GLY A 652 1.64 9.90 -4.30
C GLY A 652 0.94 10.60 -3.14
N ASN A 653 1.74 10.82 -2.10
CA ASN A 653 1.24 11.22 -0.79
C ASN A 653 0.88 12.70 -0.76
N ARG A 654 -0.21 13.00 -0.06
CA ARG A 654 -0.48 14.35 0.44
C ARG A 654 0.46 14.65 1.60
N ASP A 655 1.42 15.54 1.36
CA ASP A 655 2.40 16.01 2.34
C ASP A 655 2.46 17.54 2.37
N TRP A 656 2.80 18.11 3.53
CA TRP A 656 3.01 19.54 3.72
C TRP A 656 4.51 19.81 3.83
N HIS A 657 4.95 20.91 3.21
CA HIS A 657 6.35 21.31 3.18
C HIS A 657 6.51 22.82 3.36
N ILE A 658 7.66 23.21 3.89
CA ILE A 658 8.13 24.60 3.86
C ILE A 658 9.60 24.68 3.46
N ILE A 659 9.93 25.72 2.69
CA ILE A 659 11.29 26.24 2.53
C ILE A 659 11.34 27.59 3.24
N ALA A 660 12.19 27.74 4.24
CA ALA A 660 12.29 28.98 5.01
C ALA A 660 13.71 29.54 5.01
N ASP A 661 13.83 30.85 4.87
CA ASP A 661 15.05 31.62 5.11
C ASP A 661 14.95 32.26 6.49
N SER A 662 15.74 31.75 7.43
CA SER A 662 15.76 32.16 8.83
C SER A 662 17.09 31.74 9.44
N ALA A 663 17.99 32.72 9.61
CA ALA A 663 19.34 32.47 10.09
C ALA A 663 19.35 31.72 11.43
N THR A 664 18.47 32.12 12.35
CA THR A 664 18.44 31.52 13.70
C THR A 664 17.90 30.09 13.68
N LEU A 665 16.79 29.81 12.97
CA LEU A 665 16.25 28.45 12.91
C LEU A 665 17.17 27.52 12.11
N ALA A 666 17.71 28.00 10.99
CA ALA A 666 18.66 27.24 10.19
C ALA A 666 19.89 26.85 11.01
N GLU A 667 20.48 27.79 11.75
CA GLU A 667 21.60 27.50 12.64
C GLU A 667 21.25 26.44 13.70
N ARG A 668 20.09 26.57 14.34
CA ARG A 668 19.62 25.61 15.35
C ARG A 668 19.43 24.21 14.78
N PHE A 669 18.72 24.07 13.65
CA PHE A 669 18.55 22.77 13.00
C PHE A 669 19.89 22.19 12.56
N ARG A 670 20.77 22.99 11.94
CA ARG A 670 22.12 22.56 11.56
C ARG A 670 22.89 22.00 12.75
N ASN A 671 22.92 22.69 13.88
CA ASN A 671 23.69 22.25 15.05
C ASN A 671 23.16 20.93 15.59
N HIS A 672 21.83 20.80 15.66
CA HIS A 672 21.15 19.57 16.03
C HIS A 672 21.51 18.40 15.10
N ILE A 673 21.46 18.60 13.78
CA ILE A 673 21.80 17.58 12.77
C ILE A 673 23.28 17.19 12.86
N ARG A 674 24.19 18.16 12.95
CA ARG A 674 25.64 17.89 13.08
C ARG A 674 25.98 17.14 14.36
N GLN A 675 25.29 17.45 15.46
CA GLN A 675 25.49 16.73 16.71
C GLN A 675 24.99 15.29 16.59
N ASP A 676 23.87 15.05 15.91
CA ASP A 676 23.39 13.69 15.62
C ASP A 676 24.37 12.92 14.74
N PHE A 677 24.89 13.54 13.68
CA PHE A 677 25.94 12.96 12.82
C PHE A 677 27.14 12.54 13.64
N LYS A 678 27.69 13.47 14.44
CA LYS A 678 28.86 13.23 15.28
C LYS A 678 28.60 12.11 16.29
N ARG A 679 27.50 12.18 17.03
CA ARG A 679 27.17 11.21 18.08
C ARG A 679 26.94 9.83 17.51
N SER A 680 26.27 9.73 16.37
CA SER A 680 26.06 8.47 15.67
C SER A 680 27.38 7.80 15.30
N GLY A 681 28.36 8.58 14.82
CA GLY A 681 29.72 8.08 14.57
C GLY A 681 30.44 7.56 15.83
N GLU A 682 30.26 8.22 16.98
CA GLU A 682 30.81 7.75 18.27
C GLU A 682 30.16 6.44 18.76
N LEU A 683 28.87 6.25 18.46
CA LEU A 683 28.09 5.08 18.87
C LEU A 683 28.29 3.87 17.93
N ALA A 684 28.66 4.10 16.67
CA ALA A 684 28.83 3.06 15.63
C ALA A 684 29.82 1.93 16.01
N HIS A 685 30.71 2.15 16.97
CA HIS A 685 31.67 1.14 17.45
C HIS A 685 31.17 0.23 18.59
N ARG A 686 29.89 0.32 18.97
CA ARG A 686 29.33 -0.34 20.18
C ARG A 686 28.31 -1.46 19.93
N GLU A 687 27.96 -1.76 18.68
CA GLU A 687 26.93 -2.77 18.41
C GLU A 687 27.49 -4.20 18.33
N ALA A 688 26.97 -5.05 19.22
CA ALA A 688 26.63 -6.42 18.85
C ALA A 688 25.17 -6.39 18.37
N PRO A 689 24.81 -7.10 17.28
CA PRO A 689 23.44 -7.13 16.80
C PRO A 689 22.55 -7.77 17.87
N GLU A 690 21.56 -7.02 18.35
CA GLU A 690 20.44 -7.62 19.07
C GLU A 690 19.61 -8.41 18.04
N LEU A 691 19.12 -9.60 18.42
CA LEU A 691 18.24 -10.40 17.58
C LEU A 691 16.99 -9.58 17.28
N GLU A 692 16.87 -9.10 16.04
CA GLU A 692 15.68 -8.41 15.59
C GLU A 692 14.47 -9.38 15.66
N PRO A 693 13.37 -9.00 16.36
CA PRO A 693 12.16 -9.81 16.36
C PRO A 693 11.64 -9.99 14.95
N MET A 694 11.14 -11.18 14.62
CA MET A 694 10.52 -11.43 13.33
C MET A 694 8.99 -11.47 13.50
N VAL A 695 8.27 -11.23 12.41
CA VAL A 695 6.82 -11.17 12.37
C VAL A 695 6.34 -12.00 11.20
N LEU A 696 5.39 -12.89 11.47
CA LEU A 696 4.63 -13.57 10.43
C LEU A 696 3.55 -12.61 9.92
N VAL A 697 3.74 -12.03 8.74
CA VAL A 697 2.75 -11.16 8.08
C VAL A 697 1.95 -11.94 7.03
N PRO A 698 0.61 -11.82 7.01
CA PRO A 698 -0.18 -12.37 5.92
C PRO A 698 0.12 -11.65 4.60
N ALA A 699 0.31 -12.40 3.52
CA ALA A 699 0.48 -11.92 2.16
C ALA A 699 -0.88 -11.51 1.56
N LEU A 700 -1.43 -10.37 2.00
CA LEU A 700 -2.69 -9.84 1.48
C LEU A 700 -2.49 -8.48 0.82
N VAL A 701 -2.93 -8.39 -0.44
CA VAL A 701 -3.05 -7.15 -1.20
C VAL A 701 -4.44 -6.57 -0.93
N GLU A 702 -4.51 -5.41 -0.30
CA GLU A 702 -5.78 -4.71 -0.10
C GLU A 702 -6.21 -3.99 -1.39
N ALA A 703 -7.51 -4.03 -1.70
CA ALA A 703 -8.11 -3.15 -2.69
C ALA A 703 -8.11 -1.73 -2.12
N VAL A 704 -7.26 -0.86 -2.67
CA VAL A 704 -7.18 0.55 -2.26
C VAL A 704 -8.36 1.30 -2.86
N GLU A 705 -9.25 1.82 -2.01
CA GLU A 705 -10.24 2.82 -2.44
C GLU A 705 -9.47 4.05 -2.93
N GLU A 706 -9.56 4.35 -4.23
CA GLU A 706 -8.83 5.47 -4.84
C GLU A 706 -9.24 6.81 -4.21
N ARG A 707 -8.24 7.64 -3.88
CA ARG A 707 -8.45 9.00 -3.38
C ARG A 707 -9.15 9.83 -4.45
N LYS A 708 -10.27 10.47 -4.09
CA LYS A 708 -11.02 11.34 -5.02
C LYS A 708 -10.12 12.51 -5.47
N PRO A 709 -10.23 12.99 -6.72
CA PRO A 709 -9.53 14.20 -7.17
C PRO A 709 -9.83 15.41 -6.28
N PRO A 710 -8.84 16.30 -6.03
CA PRO A 710 -9.07 17.54 -5.28
C PRO A 710 -10.01 18.50 -6.01
N SER A 711 -10.75 19.33 -5.26
CA SER A 711 -11.61 20.36 -5.85
C SER A 711 -10.82 21.50 -6.51
N ARG A 712 -9.56 21.69 -6.09
CA ARG A 712 -8.60 22.65 -6.66
C ARG A 712 -7.16 22.30 -6.27
N VAL A 713 -6.22 22.81 -7.05
CA VAL A 713 -4.77 22.75 -6.78
C VAL A 713 -4.33 24.05 -6.13
N LEU A 714 -3.51 23.96 -5.08
CA LEU A 714 -2.94 25.12 -4.39
C LEU A 714 -1.52 25.36 -4.88
N ALA A 715 -1.28 26.54 -5.44
CA ALA A 715 0.05 26.98 -5.83
C ALA A 715 0.88 27.35 -4.59
N PRO A 716 2.22 27.21 -4.63
CA PRO A 716 3.07 27.58 -3.50
C PRO A 716 2.85 29.03 -3.04
N LEU A 717 2.89 29.26 -1.74
CA LEU A 717 2.69 30.57 -1.12
C LEU A 717 3.99 31.08 -0.50
N ASP A 718 4.43 32.27 -0.92
CA ASP A 718 5.52 33.00 -0.26
C ASP A 718 4.98 33.96 0.81
N VAL A 719 5.56 33.88 2.00
CA VAL A 719 5.23 34.74 3.14
C VAL A 719 6.53 35.29 3.73
N SER A 720 6.67 36.62 3.77
CA SER A 720 7.82 37.27 4.39
C SER A 720 7.40 38.30 5.42
N GLY A 721 8.29 38.55 6.38
CA GLY A 721 8.19 39.60 7.39
C GLY A 721 8.68 39.14 8.76
N LEU A 722 8.42 39.97 9.77
CA LEU A 722 8.66 39.64 11.17
C LEU A 722 7.68 38.56 11.63
N ILE A 723 8.13 37.30 11.69
CA ILE A 723 7.29 36.15 12.02
C ILE A 723 7.78 35.51 13.30
N LYS A 724 6.83 35.14 14.16
CA LYS A 724 7.10 34.36 15.36
C LYS A 724 7.00 32.87 15.04
N ALA A 725 8.06 32.13 15.34
CA ALA A 725 8.16 30.71 15.08
C ALA A 725 8.77 29.96 16.27
N GLN A 726 8.38 28.71 16.49
CA GLN A 726 8.96 27.85 17.52
C GLN A 726 9.36 26.49 16.92
N PRO A 727 10.66 26.14 16.89
CA PRO A 727 11.10 24.82 16.47
C PRO A 727 10.81 23.80 17.57
N LEU A 728 10.42 22.60 17.16
CA LEU A 728 10.13 21.46 18.02
C LEU A 728 11.00 20.29 17.56
N LEU A 729 11.63 19.59 18.51
CA LEU A 729 12.36 18.36 18.26
C LEU A 729 12.10 17.36 19.38
N THR A 730 12.20 16.08 19.03
CA THR A 730 12.36 14.93 19.93
C THR A 730 13.63 14.17 19.51
N PRO A 731 14.22 13.30 20.34
CA PRO A 731 14.04 13.30 21.78
C PRO A 731 14.64 14.56 22.41
N ASP A 732 14.20 14.85 23.62
CA ASP A 732 14.83 15.76 24.55
C ASP A 732 14.82 15.11 25.94
N ARG A 733 15.77 15.44 26.80
CA ARG A 733 16.00 14.84 28.13
C ARG A 733 14.76 14.35 28.88
N ASP A 734 13.68 15.13 28.86
CA ASP A 734 12.45 14.87 29.60
C ASP A 734 11.23 14.58 28.67
N GLY A 735 11.41 14.58 27.33
CA GLY A 735 10.37 14.36 26.32
C GLY A 735 9.37 15.52 26.18
N ARG A 736 9.72 16.72 26.64
CA ARG A 736 8.78 17.84 26.82
C ARG A 736 8.92 18.92 25.77
N ALA A 737 10.06 19.01 25.07
CA ALA A 737 10.33 20.05 24.08
C ALA A 737 9.33 20.06 22.92
N TYR A 738 8.79 18.91 22.54
CA TYR A 738 7.66 18.81 21.62
C TYR A 738 6.31 18.94 22.34
N THR A 739 6.13 18.17 23.41
CA THR A 739 4.84 17.98 24.09
C THR A 739 4.29 19.29 24.68
N GLU A 740 5.12 20.08 25.35
CA GLU A 740 4.66 21.30 26.03
C GLU A 740 4.20 22.39 25.06
N PRO A 741 4.97 22.76 24.01
CA PRO A 741 4.50 23.70 23.00
C PRO A 741 3.27 23.20 22.25
N MET A 742 3.17 21.90 21.98
CA MET A 742 1.98 21.32 21.34
C MET A 742 0.75 21.39 22.22
N LEU A 743 0.87 21.07 23.52
CA LEU A 743 -0.21 21.26 24.48
C LEU A 743 -0.63 22.73 24.57
N ALA A 744 0.33 23.66 24.56
CA ALA A 744 0.04 25.08 24.56
C ALA A 744 -0.71 25.50 23.28
N LEU A 745 -0.29 25.01 22.11
CA LEU A 745 -0.95 25.25 20.83
C LEU A 745 -2.40 24.72 20.85
N ILE A 746 -2.61 23.45 21.20
CA ILE A 746 -3.95 22.85 21.27
C ILE A 746 -4.83 23.62 22.25
N LYS A 747 -4.37 23.83 23.49
CA LYS A 747 -5.13 24.52 24.56
C LYS A 747 -5.47 25.95 24.19
N SER A 748 -4.65 26.60 23.37
CA SER A 748 -4.87 27.96 22.92
C SER A 748 -5.95 28.14 21.86
N ALA A 749 -6.44 27.06 21.22
CA ALA A 749 -7.54 27.12 20.27
C ALA A 749 -8.82 27.65 20.93
N ARG A 750 -9.55 28.54 20.23
CA ARG A 750 -10.78 29.20 20.71
C ARG A 750 -11.97 29.03 19.78
N HIS A 751 -11.72 28.96 18.48
CA HIS A 751 -12.75 28.87 17.44
C HIS A 751 -12.58 27.61 16.60
N SER A 752 -11.35 27.31 16.18
CA SER A 752 -11.09 26.15 15.34
C SER A 752 -9.78 25.43 15.61
N LEU A 753 -9.80 24.12 15.36
CA LEU A 753 -8.63 23.24 15.38
C LEU A 753 -8.78 22.20 14.26
N LEU A 754 -7.94 22.31 13.24
CA LEU A 754 -7.88 21.36 12.13
C LEU A 754 -6.61 20.53 12.29
N PHE A 755 -6.74 19.20 12.39
CA PHE A 755 -5.60 18.33 12.59
C PHE A 755 -5.58 17.21 11.56
N GLN A 756 -4.51 17.14 10.79
CA GLN A 756 -4.28 16.11 9.77
C GLN A 756 -3.01 15.36 10.12
N ILE A 757 -3.15 14.05 10.35
CA ILE A 757 -2.11 13.18 10.89
C ILE A 757 -2.32 11.77 10.32
N PRO A 758 -1.27 10.98 9.98
CA PRO A 758 -1.49 9.68 9.36
C PRO A 758 -2.23 8.73 10.31
N TYR A 759 -1.82 8.70 11.58
CA TYR A 759 -2.46 7.92 12.63
C TYR A 759 -2.26 8.56 14.01
N ILE A 760 -3.06 8.09 14.97
CA ILE A 760 -2.86 8.33 16.39
C ILE A 760 -2.84 6.95 17.08
N GLY A 761 -1.72 6.60 17.71
CA GLY A 761 -1.60 5.35 18.46
C GLY A 761 -2.41 5.42 19.75
N MET A 762 -3.49 4.66 19.85
CA MET A 762 -4.32 4.53 21.06
C MET A 762 -3.67 3.59 22.09
N ARG A 763 -4.14 3.64 23.35
CA ARG A 763 -3.61 2.79 24.44
C ARG A 763 -4.23 1.39 24.44
N PRO A 764 -3.44 0.34 24.75
CA PRO A 764 -3.93 -1.03 24.85
C PRO A 764 -4.75 -1.31 26.10
N ASP A 765 -4.33 -0.73 27.22
CA ASP A 765 -5.01 -0.80 28.52
C ASP A 765 -5.57 0.58 28.86
N PRO A 766 -6.91 0.73 28.97
CA PRO A 766 -7.53 2.00 29.35
C PRO A 766 -7.07 2.56 30.71
N SER A 767 -6.52 1.73 31.59
CA SER A 767 -6.07 2.10 32.94
C SER A 767 -4.62 2.61 33.00
N VAL A 768 -3.85 2.46 31.91
CA VAL A 768 -2.44 2.86 31.84
C VAL A 768 -2.31 4.18 31.07
N HIS A 769 -1.66 5.16 31.70
CA HIS A 769 -1.34 6.44 31.08
C HIS A 769 0.10 6.42 30.54
N ARG A 770 0.28 6.61 29.24
CA ARG A 770 1.56 6.50 28.50
C ARG A 770 2.39 7.79 28.49
N GLY A 771 2.01 8.78 29.30
CA GLY A 771 2.72 10.05 29.43
C GLY A 771 2.33 11.04 28.33
N ASN A 772 3.33 11.57 27.61
CA ASN A 772 3.18 12.69 26.68
C ASN A 772 2.08 12.50 25.63
N ILE A 773 1.99 11.32 25.01
CA ILE A 773 1.00 11.04 23.96
C ILE A 773 -0.43 11.12 24.50
N ASP A 774 -0.69 10.60 25.70
CA ASP A 774 -2.04 10.59 26.27
C ASP A 774 -2.45 12.00 26.73
N GLU A 775 -1.51 12.83 27.21
CA GLU A 775 -1.78 14.26 27.49
C GLU A 775 -2.21 15.02 26.22
N LEU A 776 -1.57 14.74 25.07
CA LEU A 776 -1.90 15.35 23.78
C LEU A 776 -3.27 14.87 23.26
N ILE A 777 -3.55 13.56 23.37
CA ILE A 777 -4.84 12.98 23.01
C ILE A 777 -5.96 13.59 23.86
N ASP A 778 -5.77 13.71 25.17
CA ASP A 778 -6.76 14.30 26.07
C ASP A 778 -7.03 15.78 25.73
N ALA A 779 -5.98 16.55 25.42
CA ALA A 779 -6.15 17.93 24.98
C ALA A 779 -6.91 18.03 23.65
N LEU A 780 -6.64 17.14 22.69
CA LEU A 780 -7.36 17.08 21.42
C LEU A 780 -8.83 16.68 21.62
N VAL A 781 -9.11 15.65 22.43
CA VAL A 781 -10.46 15.21 22.79
C VAL A 781 -11.29 16.36 23.33
N GLU A 782 -10.74 17.12 24.27
CA GLU A 782 -11.44 18.27 24.84
C GLU A 782 -11.76 19.33 23.79
N LYS A 783 -10.87 19.57 22.81
CA LYS A 783 -11.16 20.50 21.70
C LYS A 783 -12.19 19.97 20.72
N LEU A 784 -12.14 18.68 20.39
CA LEU A 784 -13.15 18.02 19.55
C LEU A 784 -14.56 18.07 20.17
N LYS A 785 -14.66 18.14 21.50
CA LYS A 785 -15.94 18.28 22.22
C LYS A 785 -16.43 19.71 22.31
N THR A 786 -15.51 20.67 22.50
CA THR A 786 -15.85 22.02 22.98
C THR A 786 -15.80 23.10 21.92
N LEU A 787 -15.01 22.93 20.86
CA LEU A 787 -14.90 23.94 19.80
C LEU A 787 -16.05 23.81 18.81
N GLU A 788 -16.41 24.96 18.22
CA GLU A 788 -17.38 25.02 17.12
C GLU A 788 -16.88 24.20 15.92
N ASP A 789 -15.62 24.42 15.52
CA ASP A 789 -14.97 23.74 14.40
C ASP A 789 -13.66 23.04 14.82
N ALA A 790 -13.77 21.85 15.39
CA ALA A 790 -12.63 20.94 15.54
C ALA A 790 -12.82 19.71 14.66
N ARG A 791 -11.79 19.35 13.89
CA ARG A 791 -11.81 18.25 12.90
C ARG A 791 -10.48 17.49 12.87
N LEU A 792 -10.58 16.17 12.73
CA LEU A 792 -9.46 15.23 12.67
C LEU A 792 -9.50 14.43 11.36
N LEU A 793 -8.42 14.46 10.59
CA LEU A 793 -8.26 13.72 9.34
C LEU A 793 -7.13 12.68 9.45
N LEU A 794 -7.49 11.40 9.30
CA LEU A 794 -6.63 10.23 9.45
C LEU A 794 -6.37 9.50 8.12
N ARG A 795 -5.35 8.62 8.08
CA ARG A 795 -4.99 7.89 6.86
C ARG A 795 -5.79 6.61 6.74
N VAL A 796 -6.29 6.29 5.55
CA VAL A 796 -6.87 4.95 5.29
C VAL A 796 -5.77 3.90 5.32
N GLY A 797 -6.07 2.72 5.87
CA GLY A 797 -5.15 1.58 5.89
C GLY A 797 -4.49 1.34 7.25
N ASN A 798 -4.71 2.22 8.23
CA ASN A 798 -4.23 1.99 9.59
C ASN A 798 -4.86 0.74 10.22
N ASP A 799 -4.11 0.04 11.06
CA ASP A 799 -4.53 -1.16 11.78
C ASP A 799 -4.25 -1.06 13.29
N GLY A 800 -4.71 -2.06 14.05
CA GLY A 800 -4.49 -2.13 15.51
C GLY A 800 -4.92 -0.90 16.28
N PHE A 801 -4.17 -0.49 17.31
CA PHE A 801 -4.49 0.69 18.11
C PHE A 801 -4.37 2.02 17.35
N SER A 802 -3.86 2.00 16.14
CA SER A 802 -3.86 3.13 15.21
C SER A 802 -5.02 3.05 14.21
N ASP A 803 -5.78 1.94 14.16
CA ASP A 803 -6.95 1.77 13.31
C ASP A 803 -7.94 2.89 13.60
N ASN A 804 -8.35 3.57 12.53
CA ASN A 804 -9.22 4.74 12.64
C ASN A 804 -10.53 4.43 13.38
N ARG A 805 -10.99 3.17 13.40
CA ARG A 805 -12.17 2.74 14.18
C ARG A 805 -11.91 2.77 15.67
N HIS A 806 -10.73 2.32 16.12
CA HIS A 806 -10.38 2.40 17.53
C HIS A 806 -10.24 3.84 17.99
N VAL A 807 -9.62 4.68 17.16
CA VAL A 807 -9.58 6.13 17.39
C VAL A 807 -11.01 6.68 17.48
N SER A 808 -11.86 6.36 16.51
CA SER A 808 -13.27 6.81 16.46
C SER A 808 -14.08 6.33 17.67
N TRP A 809 -13.93 5.06 18.10
CA TRP A 809 -14.60 4.52 19.28
C TRP A 809 -14.12 5.17 20.57
N TYR A 810 -12.81 5.40 20.72
CA TYR A 810 -12.27 6.12 21.87
C TYR A 810 -12.84 7.54 21.91
N LEU A 811 -12.77 8.28 20.80
CA LEU A 811 -13.32 9.64 20.73
C LEU A 811 -14.82 9.65 21.09
N ARG A 812 -15.60 8.73 20.52
CA ARG A 812 -17.03 8.56 20.84
C ARG A 812 -17.25 8.28 22.33
N SER A 813 -16.42 7.45 22.94
CA SER A 813 -16.51 7.09 24.36
C SER A 813 -16.33 8.32 25.26
N ARG A 814 -15.51 9.27 24.83
CA ARG A 814 -15.25 10.54 25.51
C ARG A 814 -16.29 11.62 25.20
N GLY A 815 -17.30 11.31 24.39
CA GLY A 815 -18.39 12.21 24.02
C GLY A 815 -18.11 13.09 22.80
N VAL A 816 -17.13 12.74 21.97
CA VAL A 816 -16.87 13.43 20.69
C VAL A 816 -17.87 12.96 19.63
N ASP A 817 -18.37 13.91 18.83
CA ASP A 817 -19.11 13.61 17.61
C ASP A 817 -18.15 13.05 16.54
N THR A 818 -18.34 11.77 16.17
CA THR A 818 -17.48 11.06 15.22
C THR A 818 -17.58 11.60 13.78
N SER A 819 -18.58 12.43 13.45
CA SER A 819 -18.62 13.15 12.16
C SER A 819 -17.45 14.12 11.98
N ARG A 820 -16.81 14.53 13.10
CA ARG A 820 -15.60 15.34 13.16
C ARG A 820 -14.32 14.55 12.85
N VAL A 821 -14.44 13.26 12.54
CA VAL A 821 -13.31 12.38 12.21
C VAL A 821 -13.53 11.77 10.82
N LYS A 822 -12.59 12.01 9.92
CA LYS A 822 -12.60 11.45 8.57
C LYS A 822 -11.28 10.75 8.26
N GLN A 823 -11.28 10.01 7.15
CA GLN A 823 -10.10 9.32 6.64
C GLN A 823 -9.91 9.55 5.14
N LEU A 824 -8.65 9.70 4.72
CA LEU A 824 -8.22 9.92 3.35
C LEU A 824 -7.13 8.91 2.98
N ALA A 825 -7.19 8.32 1.79
CA ALA A 825 -6.10 7.46 1.29
C ALA A 825 -4.86 8.30 0.94
N ASP A 826 -3.68 7.69 0.92
CA ASP A 826 -2.42 8.30 0.47
C ASP A 826 -2.17 9.73 1.01
N HIS A 827 -2.46 9.97 2.30
CA HIS A 827 -2.04 11.21 2.97
C HIS A 827 -1.09 10.88 4.11
N HIS A 828 -0.03 11.68 4.24
CA HIS A 828 1.06 11.44 5.19
C HIS A 828 1.46 12.73 5.93
N THR A 829 0.61 13.74 5.84
CA THR A 829 0.74 15.05 6.48
C THR A 829 0.75 14.92 8.00
N LYS A 830 1.64 15.66 8.67
CA LYS A 830 1.59 15.91 10.12
C LYS A 830 1.48 17.41 10.35
N GLY A 831 0.24 17.89 10.33
CA GLY A 831 -0.08 19.31 10.27
C GLY A 831 -1.27 19.68 11.15
N MET A 832 -1.18 20.79 11.87
CA MET A 832 -2.26 21.30 12.72
C MET A 832 -2.46 22.80 12.53
N VAL A 833 -3.69 23.23 12.25
CA VAL A 833 -4.06 24.65 12.12
C VAL A 833 -4.97 25.04 13.27
N VAL A 834 -4.66 26.15 13.93
CA VAL A 834 -5.41 26.66 15.09
C VAL A 834 -5.91 28.08 14.82
N ASP A 835 -7.22 28.26 14.93
CA ASP A 835 -7.96 29.52 14.77
C ASP A 835 -7.68 30.27 13.45
N GLY A 836 -7.10 29.61 12.44
CA GLY A 836 -6.59 30.25 11.23
C GLY A 836 -5.46 31.27 11.48
N GLN A 837 -4.84 31.24 12.67
CA GLN A 837 -3.76 32.16 13.08
C GLN A 837 -2.41 31.46 13.18
N ARG A 838 -2.43 30.16 13.45
CA ARG A 838 -1.25 29.37 13.78
C ARG A 838 -1.25 28.05 13.05
N VAL A 839 -0.07 27.60 12.65
CA VAL A 839 0.11 26.31 12.00
C VAL A 839 1.33 25.59 12.56
N MET A 840 1.17 24.31 12.88
CA MET A 840 2.26 23.37 13.11
C MET A 840 2.43 22.50 11.88
N ILE A 841 3.69 22.27 11.48
CA ILE A 841 4.07 21.40 10.38
C ILE A 841 5.38 20.67 10.72
N GLY A 842 5.50 19.39 10.34
CA GLY A 842 6.78 18.69 10.34
C GLY A 842 6.65 17.16 10.27
N SER A 843 7.50 16.44 10.99
CA SER A 843 7.65 14.99 10.86
C SER A 843 7.02 14.16 11.99
N HIS A 844 6.65 14.77 13.12
CA HIS A 844 6.15 14.06 14.31
C HIS A 844 4.82 13.32 14.07
N ASN A 845 4.86 11.99 14.09
CA ASN A 845 3.66 11.14 14.20
C ASN A 845 3.15 11.10 15.66
N TRP A 846 1.85 10.88 15.85
CA TRP A 846 1.25 10.77 17.19
C TRP A 846 1.29 9.33 17.72
N SER A 847 2.46 8.90 18.17
CA SER A 847 2.70 7.65 18.91
C SER A 847 3.52 7.95 20.17
N SER A 848 3.53 7.01 21.14
CA SER A 848 4.34 7.16 22.36
C SER A 848 5.81 7.46 22.05
N GLN A 849 6.37 6.76 21.05
CA GLN A 849 7.74 6.94 20.60
C GLN A 849 7.93 8.23 19.77
N GLY A 850 7.03 8.52 18.84
CA GLY A 850 7.11 9.71 17.96
C GLY A 850 7.13 11.02 18.72
N VAL A 851 6.38 11.13 19.81
CA VAL A 851 6.31 12.34 20.64
C VAL A 851 7.35 12.39 21.76
N SER A 852 8.21 11.36 21.88
CA SER A 852 9.16 11.24 23.01
C SER A 852 10.58 10.86 22.61
N VAL A 853 10.78 9.66 22.03
CA VAL A 853 12.11 9.02 21.93
C VAL A 853 12.63 8.81 20.50
N ASN A 854 11.79 9.02 19.49
CA ASN A 854 12.22 9.11 18.09
C ASN A 854 12.80 10.48 17.80
N ARG A 855 13.61 10.59 16.74
CA ARG A 855 14.13 11.89 16.32
C ARG A 855 13.24 12.50 15.25
N ASP A 856 12.47 13.52 15.61
CA ASP A 856 11.58 14.25 14.70
C ASP A 856 11.83 15.76 14.77
N ALA A 857 11.32 16.50 13.78
CA ALA A 857 11.36 17.96 13.75
C ALA A 857 10.04 18.57 13.23
N SER A 858 9.57 19.60 13.91
CA SER A 858 8.40 20.41 13.51
C SER A 858 8.62 21.89 13.82
N ILE A 859 7.80 22.76 13.25
CA ILE A 859 7.76 24.19 13.59
C ILE A 859 6.32 24.62 13.82
N ILE A 860 6.08 25.44 14.84
CA ILE A 860 4.85 26.21 15.01
C ILE A 860 5.10 27.63 14.50
N PHE A 861 4.32 28.08 13.51
CA PHE A 861 4.30 29.46 13.05
C PHE A 861 3.09 30.19 13.61
N ASN A 862 3.30 31.39 14.15
CA ASN A 862 2.25 32.37 14.45
C ASN A 862 2.12 33.34 13.28
N GLU A 863 1.57 32.87 12.17
CA GLU A 863 1.42 33.63 10.93
C GLU A 863 0.10 33.25 10.23
N PRO A 864 -0.90 34.15 10.21
CA PRO A 864 -2.21 33.87 9.66
C PRO A 864 -2.21 33.50 8.18
N ARG A 865 -1.26 34.01 7.38
CA ARG A 865 -1.17 33.68 5.95
C ARG A 865 -0.77 32.22 5.73
N LEU A 866 0.20 31.73 6.50
CA LEU A 866 0.60 30.31 6.48
C LEU A 866 -0.53 29.42 7.02
N ALA A 867 -1.15 29.82 8.13
CA ALA A 867 -2.29 29.10 8.69
C ALA A 867 -3.49 29.03 7.73
N GLY A 868 -3.75 30.11 6.98
CA GLY A 868 -4.78 30.16 5.95
C GLY A 868 -4.49 29.21 4.79
N TYR A 869 -3.24 29.19 4.28
CA TYR A 869 -2.83 28.31 3.19
C TYR A 869 -3.01 26.82 3.54
N PHE A 870 -2.48 26.39 4.67
CA PHE A 870 -2.59 25.01 5.11
C PHE A 870 -4.00 24.66 5.60
N GLY A 871 -4.75 25.64 6.12
CA GLY A 871 -6.17 25.47 6.41
C GLY A 871 -6.96 25.21 5.13
N GLU A 872 -6.67 25.91 4.04
CA GLU A 872 -7.29 25.67 2.74
C GLU A 872 -6.94 24.28 2.18
N ALA A 873 -5.67 23.85 2.33
CA ALA A 873 -5.25 22.49 1.98
C ALA A 873 -6.07 21.43 2.74
N PHE A 874 -6.25 21.63 4.05
CA PHE A 874 -7.09 20.78 4.89
C PHE A 874 -8.53 20.72 4.40
N GLU A 875 -9.15 21.85 4.02
CA GLU A 875 -10.53 21.85 3.51
C GLU A 875 -10.67 21.03 2.22
N VAL A 876 -9.73 21.20 1.29
CA VAL A 876 -9.70 20.43 0.03
C VAL A 876 -9.64 18.93 0.34
N ASP A 877 -8.80 18.54 1.29
CA ASP A 877 -8.66 17.14 1.70
C ASP A 877 -9.87 16.61 2.49
N TRP A 878 -10.46 17.44 3.33
CA TRP A 878 -11.66 17.11 4.11
C TRP A 878 -12.87 16.82 3.23
N ASP A 879 -13.04 17.54 2.13
CA ASP A 879 -14.11 17.34 1.16
C ASP A 879 -13.98 16.01 0.39
N ARG A 880 -12.75 15.56 0.19
CA ARG A 880 -12.43 14.30 -0.49
C ARG A 880 -12.55 13.09 0.45
N ALA A 881 -12.32 13.32 1.74
CA ALA A 881 -12.24 12.30 2.76
C ALA A 881 -13.59 11.64 3.06
N GLY A 882 -13.56 10.34 3.35
CA GLY A 882 -14.70 9.56 3.79
C GLY A 882 -14.81 9.52 5.31
N GLY A 883 -16.00 9.21 5.84
CA GLY A 883 -16.14 8.86 7.26
C GLY A 883 -15.34 7.59 7.60
N VAL A 884 -15.01 7.42 8.87
CA VAL A 884 -14.43 6.17 9.36
C VAL A 884 -15.48 5.06 9.25
N LYS A 885 -15.33 4.16 8.27
CA LYS A 885 -16.26 3.05 8.03
C LYS A 885 -16.05 1.93 9.05
N GLU A 886 -17.13 1.26 9.45
CA GLU A 886 -17.06 0.03 10.24
C GLU A 886 -16.47 -1.13 9.39
N LYS A 887 -15.47 -1.85 9.91
CA LYS A 887 -14.83 -2.95 9.17
C LYS A 887 -15.71 -4.19 9.29
N ARG A 888 -16.23 -4.67 8.15
CA ARG A 888 -17.01 -5.91 8.02
C ARG A 888 -16.14 -7.20 8.08
N PHE A 889 -14.82 -7.06 8.21
CA PHE A 889 -13.87 -8.17 8.15
C PHE A 889 -12.80 -8.03 9.23
N VAL A 890 -12.63 -9.09 10.03
CA VAL A 890 -11.40 -9.31 10.82
C VAL A 890 -10.35 -9.81 9.83
N ARG A 891 -9.34 -8.98 9.56
CA ARG A 891 -8.14 -9.38 8.81
C ARG A 891 -7.36 -10.38 9.69
N GLU A 892 -6.72 -11.38 9.10
CA GLU A 892 -5.74 -12.19 9.85
C GLU A 892 -4.62 -11.26 10.31
N MET A 893 -4.38 -11.19 11.62
CA MET A 893 -3.39 -10.27 12.17
C MET A 893 -1.98 -10.88 12.13
N PRO A 894 -0.92 -10.08 11.88
CA PRO A 894 0.45 -10.56 11.95
C PRO A 894 0.79 -11.11 13.33
N GLU A 895 1.61 -12.15 13.42
CA GLU A 895 2.03 -12.75 14.70
C GLU A 895 3.51 -12.50 14.98
N LEU A 896 3.82 -11.97 16.16
CA LEU A 896 5.19 -11.71 16.62
C LEU A 896 5.89 -13.02 16.98
N VAL A 897 7.05 -13.27 16.37
CA VAL A 897 7.87 -14.47 16.56
C VAL A 897 9.27 -14.07 17.01
N LEU A 898 9.62 -14.38 18.25
CA LEU A 898 11.00 -14.22 18.75
C LEU A 898 11.82 -15.44 18.39
N ARG A 899 13.00 -15.23 17.78
CA ARG A 899 13.97 -16.31 17.59
C ARG A 899 14.55 -16.71 18.94
N ALA A 900 14.15 -17.88 19.42
CA ALA A 900 15.00 -18.76 20.22
C ALA A 900 15.29 -19.97 19.32
N ASP A 901 16.35 -19.87 18.51
CA ASP A 901 17.15 -20.96 17.92
C ASP A 901 16.46 -22.13 17.17
N GLU A 902 15.13 -22.12 17.01
CA GLU A 902 14.36 -23.17 16.35
C GLU A 902 13.78 -22.70 15.02
N ALA A 903 13.78 -23.59 14.03
CA ALA A 903 13.21 -23.37 12.72
C ALA A 903 11.68 -23.23 12.83
N VAL A 904 11.18 -22.00 12.93
CA VAL A 904 9.75 -21.72 12.88
C VAL A 904 9.24 -22.04 11.48
N ALA A 905 8.33 -23.00 11.38
CA ALA A 905 7.66 -23.31 10.12
C ALA A 905 6.76 -22.13 9.72
N ILE A 906 7.05 -21.50 8.59
CA ILE A 906 6.26 -20.39 8.04
C ILE A 906 4.97 -20.96 7.43
N PRO A 907 3.77 -20.64 7.96
CA PRO A 907 2.52 -21.08 7.37
C PRO A 907 2.35 -20.56 5.93
N ALA A 908 1.70 -21.34 5.07
CA ALA A 908 1.40 -20.91 3.71
C ALA A 908 0.53 -19.63 3.73
N GLY A 909 0.90 -18.63 2.93
CA GLY A 909 0.22 -17.33 2.93
C GLY A 909 0.81 -16.31 3.91
N PHE A 910 1.85 -16.67 4.68
CA PHE A 910 2.57 -15.75 5.55
C PHE A 910 4.02 -15.58 5.11
N ALA A 911 4.59 -14.40 5.30
CA ALA A 911 6.01 -14.12 5.15
C ALA A 911 6.60 -13.78 6.52
N LEU A 912 7.82 -14.25 6.78
CA LEU A 912 8.56 -13.86 7.98
C LEU A 912 9.34 -12.58 7.66
N LYS A 913 8.88 -11.44 8.17
CA LYS A 913 9.53 -10.14 8.02
C LYS A 913 10.17 -9.70 9.34
N PRO A 914 11.29 -8.98 9.34
CA PRO A 914 11.77 -8.30 10.53
C PRO A 914 10.71 -7.31 11.05
N LEU A 915 10.61 -7.18 12.38
CA LEU A 915 9.63 -6.31 13.01
C LEU A 915 9.74 -4.86 12.52
N SER A 916 10.96 -4.37 12.26
CA SER A 916 11.16 -3.02 11.71
C SER A 916 10.66 -2.84 10.28
N GLU A 917 10.54 -3.91 9.49
CA GLU A 917 10.01 -3.89 8.11
C GLU A 917 8.48 -3.80 8.12
N VAL A 918 7.83 -4.54 9.01
CA VAL A 918 6.37 -4.49 9.15
C VAL A 918 5.90 -3.15 9.73
N LEU A 919 6.62 -2.60 10.71
CA LEU A 919 6.29 -1.28 11.27
C LEU A 919 6.45 -0.15 10.25
N SER A 920 7.37 -0.27 9.29
CA SER A 920 7.50 0.74 8.20
C SER A 920 6.40 0.67 7.17
N GLU A 921 5.82 -0.50 6.91
CA GLU A 921 4.69 -0.65 5.96
C GLU A 921 3.39 -0.04 6.50
N VAL A 922 3.30 0.19 7.81
CA VAL A 922 2.18 0.88 8.46
C VAL A 922 2.36 2.41 8.44
N ASP A 923 3.59 2.91 8.35
CA ASP A 923 3.90 4.34 8.24
C ASP A 923 3.81 4.85 6.77
N ASP A 924 3.99 3.97 5.78
CA ASP A 924 4.03 4.29 4.33
C ASP A 924 2.67 4.32 3.64
#